data_AF-A0A834KI32-F1
#
_entry.id   AF-A0A834KI32-F1
#
_cell.length_a   1.000
_cell.length_b   1.000
_cell.length_c   1.000
_cell.angle_alpha   90.00
_cell.angle_beta   90.00
_cell.angle_gamma   90.00
#
_symmetry.space_group_name_H-M   'P 1'
#
loop_
_entity.id
_entity.type
_entity.pdbx_description
1 polymer ?
#
loop_
_entity_poly.entity_id
_entity_poly.type
_entity_poly.pdbx_seq_one_letter_code
_entity_poly.pdbx_strand_id
1 'polypeptide(L)'
;MMCLKGFNGPWYRYMFRFVLLFSYIIPISLRVNLDIGKAFYAWCIQRDKDIAGTVVRTTTIPEELGRISYLLSDKTGTLTQNIMVFKKLHMGTISYSQETFDEVTSVLKSCYTTMENSPTKPPVHSGKMRRSESTRIYDAVHALALCHNVTPVYDEISATTNLDSVSVETGETGDSGSVQSQAEADQHYYLPEQKRNYQASSPDEVALVKWTEEVGLALVKRDLNSMQLKAPNGKILNYTILQIFPFTSETKRMGIIVKSEATSEIVFYLKGADVVMSGIVQYNDWLEEECGNMAREGLRTLVVAKKNLTEEQYLDFETKYNAARMYVSDRVSRVTAVVESLEREMELLCVTGVEDKLQNGVRTTLELLRNAGIKVWMLTGDKLETATCIAKSSLLVSRTKGLHVFKSVLTRTDAHLELNTFRKKQDCALVISGDSLDVCLQYYEQEFLELACGSPAVVCCRCSPTQKADVVSLIQRHTGKRTAAVGDGGNDVSMIQAADAGIGLEGLEGRQASLAADFSISQFNHLSHLLLVHGRRSYKRSAALSQFVIHRGLIISTMQAVFSAVFYLSSVALYQGFLMVGYATIYTMFPVFSLVLDKDVSGKIALTYPELYKELSKGRSLSYKTFFMWVLISIYQGGVIMYGALIMFEDEFIHIVAISFSALVLTELIMVALTIRTWHHIMILAEIFSLALYLLSLVVLKDYFDAEFIKTTDFLWKVLVITLVSCMPLYILKFLRKKFSPPSYTKLS
;
A
#
# COMPACT_ATOMS: atom_id res chain seq x y z
N MET A 1 -19.85 9.23 -50.88
CA MET A 1 -19.91 10.51 -51.62
C MET A 1 -19.13 10.46 -52.93
N MET A 2 -17.84 10.10 -52.96
CA MET A 2 -17.07 10.04 -54.21
C MET A 2 -17.57 8.99 -55.21
N CYS A 3 -17.92 7.78 -54.74
CA CYS A 3 -18.50 6.76 -55.60
C CYS A 3 -19.84 7.19 -56.24
N LEU A 4 -20.59 8.09 -55.59
CA LEU A 4 -21.87 8.61 -56.12
C LEU A 4 -21.68 9.71 -57.15
N LYS A 5 -20.60 10.50 -57.05
CA LYS A 5 -20.30 11.61 -57.98
C LYS A 5 -19.47 11.15 -59.20
N GLY A 6 -18.80 10.02 -59.10
CA GLY A 6 -17.86 9.51 -60.11
C GLY A 6 -16.45 10.08 -59.95
N PHE A 7 -15.47 9.39 -60.56
CA PHE A 7 -14.04 9.72 -60.45
C PHE A 7 -13.54 10.65 -61.57
N ASN A 8 -14.42 11.49 -62.11
CA ASN A 8 -14.09 12.39 -63.23
C ASN A 8 -13.35 13.66 -62.75
N GLY A 9 -12.31 14.07 -63.48
CA GLY A 9 -11.50 15.25 -63.16
C GLY A 9 -10.56 15.04 -61.95
N PRO A 10 -10.12 16.10 -61.24
CA PRO A 10 -9.23 15.99 -60.08
C PRO A 10 -10.00 15.54 -58.83
N TRP A 11 -10.56 14.32 -58.88
CA TRP A 11 -11.36 13.69 -57.81
C TRP A 11 -10.63 13.69 -56.47
N TYR A 12 -9.30 13.57 -56.46
CA TYR A 12 -8.48 13.62 -55.27
C TYR A 12 -8.61 14.95 -54.52
N ARG A 13 -8.67 16.11 -55.23
CA ARG A 13 -8.86 17.42 -54.60
C ARG A 13 -10.20 17.49 -53.87
N TYR A 14 -11.23 16.90 -54.46
CA TYR A 14 -12.56 16.85 -53.89
C TYR A 14 -12.63 15.92 -52.67
N MET A 15 -11.99 14.75 -52.75
CA MET A 15 -11.82 13.84 -51.62
C MET A 15 -11.09 14.54 -50.46
N PHE A 16 -9.97 15.21 -50.71
CA PHE A 16 -9.22 15.93 -49.68
C PHE A 16 -10.03 17.06 -49.04
N ARG A 17 -10.85 17.79 -49.80
CA ARG A 17 -11.78 18.78 -49.23
C ARG A 17 -12.74 18.14 -48.24
N PHE A 18 -13.33 16.98 -48.57
CA PHE A 18 -14.20 16.26 -47.65
C PHE A 18 -13.47 15.70 -46.43
N VAL A 19 -12.24 15.22 -46.60
CA VAL A 19 -11.40 14.80 -45.45
C VAL A 19 -11.14 15.98 -44.52
N LEU A 20 -10.85 17.18 -45.05
CA LEU A 20 -10.67 18.38 -44.25
C LEU A 20 -11.96 18.80 -43.55
N LEU A 21 -13.11 18.76 -44.24
CA LEU A 21 -14.42 19.08 -43.65
C LEU A 21 -14.79 18.13 -42.50
N PHE A 22 -14.52 16.83 -42.65
CA PHE A 22 -14.82 15.81 -41.64
C PHE A 22 -13.69 15.56 -40.63
N SER A 23 -12.59 16.31 -40.70
CA SER A 23 -11.46 16.17 -39.75
C SER A 23 -11.88 16.40 -38.30
N TYR A 24 -12.95 17.18 -38.08
CA TYR A 24 -13.55 17.46 -36.77
C TYR A 24 -14.25 16.26 -36.11
N ILE A 25 -14.44 15.14 -36.82
CA ILE A 25 -14.93 13.87 -36.24
C ILE A 25 -14.03 13.41 -35.09
N ILE A 26 -12.71 13.65 -35.20
CA ILE A 26 -11.73 13.35 -34.16
C ILE A 26 -11.24 14.70 -33.58
N PRO A 27 -11.81 15.17 -32.47
CA PRO A 27 -11.48 16.48 -31.92
C PRO A 27 -10.05 16.49 -31.39
N ILE A 28 -9.20 17.37 -31.94
CA ILE A 28 -7.83 17.62 -31.43
C ILE A 28 -7.86 17.99 -29.94
N SER A 29 -8.92 18.69 -29.53
CA SER A 29 -9.18 19.09 -28.14
C SER A 29 -9.37 17.94 -27.15
N LEU A 30 -9.61 16.70 -27.61
CA LEU A 30 -9.83 15.55 -26.72
C LEU A 30 -8.62 15.31 -25.82
N ARG A 31 -7.43 15.27 -26.42
CA ARG A 31 -6.18 15.06 -25.68
C ARG A 31 -5.93 16.18 -24.68
N VAL A 32 -6.06 17.43 -25.12
CA VAL A 32 -5.84 18.61 -24.28
C VAL A 32 -6.79 18.63 -23.08
N ASN A 33 -8.09 18.39 -23.28
CA ASN A 33 -9.06 18.37 -22.18
C ASN A 33 -8.76 17.26 -21.17
N LEU A 34 -8.39 16.07 -21.65
CA LEU A 34 -8.03 14.96 -20.76
C LEU A 34 -6.75 15.26 -19.99
N ASP A 35 -5.71 15.81 -20.63
CA ASP A 35 -4.45 16.14 -19.96
C ASP A 35 -4.64 17.22 -18.89
N ILE A 36 -5.44 18.26 -19.15
CA ILE A 36 -5.77 19.28 -18.14
C ILE A 36 -6.64 18.66 -17.02
N GLY A 37 -7.59 17.78 -17.35
CA GLY A 37 -8.42 17.09 -16.36
C GLY A 37 -7.59 16.20 -15.44
N LYS A 38 -6.62 15.48 -16.00
CA LYS A 38 -5.64 14.65 -15.29
C LYS A 38 -4.76 15.48 -14.34
N ALA A 39 -4.25 16.62 -14.80
CA ALA A 39 -3.52 17.56 -13.95
C ALA A 39 -4.38 18.08 -12.78
N PHE A 40 -5.66 18.37 -13.04
CA PHE A 40 -6.59 18.77 -11.99
C PHE A 40 -6.86 17.66 -10.98
N TYR A 41 -6.98 16.39 -11.42
CA TYR A 41 -7.13 15.25 -10.50
C TYR A 41 -5.89 15.10 -9.62
N ALA A 42 -4.70 15.20 -10.20
CA ALA A 42 -3.44 15.16 -9.44
C ALA A 42 -3.38 16.27 -8.38
N TRP A 43 -3.76 17.49 -8.75
CA TRP A 43 -3.86 18.62 -7.82
C TRP A 43 -4.88 18.37 -6.69
N CYS A 44 -6.04 17.78 -7.00
CA CYS A 44 -7.04 17.41 -5.99
C CYS A 44 -6.51 16.38 -4.99
N ILE A 45 -5.76 15.38 -5.47
CA ILE A 45 -5.17 14.34 -4.62
C ILE A 45 -4.15 14.96 -3.66
N GLN A 46 -3.27 15.84 -4.14
CA GLN A 46 -2.23 16.48 -3.31
C GLN A 46 -2.80 17.39 -2.21
N ARG A 47 -4.00 17.96 -2.39
CA ARG A 47 -4.64 18.88 -1.42
C ARG A 47 -5.68 18.21 -0.53
N ASP A 48 -5.82 16.90 -0.62
CA ASP A 48 -6.77 16.17 0.21
C ASP A 48 -6.25 16.07 1.65
N LYS A 49 -7.12 16.41 2.61
CA LYS A 49 -6.81 16.40 4.05
C LYS A 49 -6.81 14.98 4.61
N ASP A 50 -7.60 14.07 4.04
CA ASP A 50 -7.72 12.69 4.52
C ASP A 50 -6.48 11.84 4.17
N ILE A 51 -5.65 12.31 3.23
CA ILE A 51 -4.38 11.70 2.81
C ILE A 51 -3.26 12.73 2.78
N ALA A 52 -3.12 13.50 3.86
CA ALA A 52 -2.13 14.57 3.97
C ALA A 52 -0.70 14.07 3.71
N GLY A 53 0.08 14.89 3.00
CA GLY A 53 1.45 14.56 2.58
C GLY A 53 1.54 13.73 1.30
N THR A 54 0.41 13.38 0.66
CA THR A 54 0.44 12.67 -0.62
C THR A 54 1.00 13.55 -1.73
N VAL A 55 2.01 13.07 -2.44
CA VAL A 55 2.60 13.74 -3.61
C VAL A 55 2.29 12.93 -4.87
N VAL A 56 1.76 13.60 -5.90
CA VAL A 56 1.55 12.98 -7.22
C VAL A 56 2.71 13.39 -8.12
N ARG A 57 3.53 12.43 -8.53
CA ARG A 57 4.69 12.66 -9.42
C ARG A 57 4.31 12.54 -10.89
N THR A 58 3.43 11.59 -11.21
CA THR A 58 2.99 11.36 -12.58
C THR A 58 1.53 11.80 -12.75
N THR A 59 1.32 12.86 -13.53
CA THR A 59 -0.03 13.44 -13.72
C THR A 59 -0.90 12.63 -14.68
N THR A 60 -0.35 11.70 -15.47
CA THR A 60 -1.08 11.01 -16.54
C THR A 60 -1.88 9.78 -16.09
N ILE A 61 -1.59 9.27 -14.89
CA ILE A 61 -2.05 7.99 -14.32
C ILE A 61 -3.30 8.06 -13.41
N PRO A 62 -3.75 9.20 -12.82
CA PRO A 62 -4.86 9.21 -11.84
C PRO A 62 -6.13 8.46 -12.23
N GLU A 63 -6.44 8.33 -13.52
CA GLU A 63 -7.59 7.57 -14.01
C GLU A 63 -7.41 6.04 -14.01
N GLU A 64 -6.17 5.55 -14.10
CA GLU A 64 -5.85 4.11 -14.04
C GLU A 64 -6.08 3.56 -12.62
N LEU A 65 -5.93 4.41 -11.58
CA LEU A 65 -6.24 4.08 -10.19
C LEU A 65 -7.69 3.59 -9.99
N GLY A 66 -8.62 3.92 -10.89
CA GLY A 66 -10.02 3.46 -10.84
C GLY A 66 -10.24 2.05 -11.40
N ARG A 67 -9.21 1.40 -11.94
CA ARG A 67 -9.30 0.09 -12.63
C ARG A 67 -8.33 -0.97 -12.10
N ILE A 68 -7.56 -0.65 -11.07
CA ILE A 68 -6.63 -1.57 -10.43
C ILE A 68 -7.38 -2.83 -9.98
N SER A 69 -6.87 -3.99 -10.36
CA SER A 69 -7.46 -5.29 -9.98
C SER A 69 -6.52 -6.13 -9.13
N TYR A 70 -5.21 -5.88 -9.23
CA TYR A 70 -4.19 -6.50 -8.41
C TYR A 70 -3.37 -5.43 -7.71
N LEU A 71 -3.12 -5.62 -6.42
CA LEU A 71 -2.19 -4.80 -5.63
C LEU A 71 -1.06 -5.70 -5.16
N LEU A 72 0.17 -5.34 -5.51
CA LEU A 72 1.38 -6.02 -5.09
C LEU A 72 2.02 -5.18 -3.99
N SER A 73 2.22 -5.75 -2.82
CA SER A 73 2.72 -5.03 -1.64
C SER A 73 3.99 -5.69 -1.13
N ASP A 74 4.99 -4.88 -0.80
CA ASP A 74 6.08 -5.34 0.07
C ASP A 74 5.57 -5.53 1.52
N LYS A 75 6.35 -6.26 2.32
CA LYS A 75 6.09 -6.54 3.73
C LYS A 75 6.80 -5.54 4.65
N THR A 76 8.12 -5.41 4.53
CA THR A 76 8.96 -4.65 5.48
C THR A 76 8.82 -3.17 5.17
N GLY A 77 8.61 -2.34 6.17
CA GLY A 77 8.48 -0.88 5.98
C GLY A 77 7.21 -0.44 5.25
N THR A 78 6.52 -1.35 4.56
CA THR A 78 5.23 -1.13 3.88
C THR A 78 4.04 -1.57 4.73
N LEU A 79 3.93 -2.88 5.04
CA LEU A 79 2.87 -3.40 5.90
C LEU A 79 3.26 -3.33 7.37
N THR A 80 4.55 -3.47 7.67
CA THR A 80 5.09 -3.39 9.03
C THR A 80 5.86 -2.09 9.25
N GLN A 81 5.98 -1.67 10.51
CA GLN A 81 6.78 -0.53 10.93
C GLN A 81 8.25 -0.90 11.18
N ASN A 82 8.62 -2.19 11.01
CA ASN A 82 9.91 -2.74 11.42
C ASN A 82 10.21 -2.52 12.92
N ILE A 83 9.16 -2.51 13.75
CA ILE A 83 9.26 -2.37 15.21
C ILE A 83 8.78 -3.67 15.83
N MET A 84 9.71 -4.39 16.45
CA MET A 84 9.41 -5.61 17.21
C MET A 84 8.95 -5.25 18.62
N VAL A 85 7.82 -5.80 19.04
CA VAL A 85 7.22 -5.53 20.35
C VAL A 85 6.95 -6.85 21.07
N PHE A 86 7.42 -6.96 22.31
CA PHE A 86 7.07 -8.09 23.16
C PHE A 86 5.59 -8.02 23.53
N LYS A 87 4.82 -9.07 23.24
CA LYS A 87 3.35 -9.06 23.42
C LYS A 87 2.85 -10.04 24.46
N LYS A 88 3.50 -11.20 24.59
CA LYS A 88 2.96 -12.29 25.38
C LYS A 88 4.07 -13.15 25.98
N LEU A 89 3.89 -13.54 27.24
CA LEU A 89 4.74 -14.48 27.97
C LEU A 89 3.85 -15.60 28.49
N HIS A 90 4.04 -16.83 28.03
CA HIS A 90 3.27 -17.99 28.44
C HIS A 90 4.11 -18.94 29.27
N MET A 91 3.60 -19.38 30.42
CA MET A 91 4.32 -20.24 31.38
C MET A 91 3.58 -21.55 31.69
N GLY A 92 2.66 -21.93 30.81
CA GLY A 92 1.87 -23.16 30.86
C GLY A 92 0.55 -22.99 31.59
N THR A 93 0.61 -22.64 32.87
CA THR A 93 -0.60 -22.42 33.68
C THR A 93 -1.14 -21.00 33.57
N ILE A 94 -0.28 -20.04 33.24
CA ILE A 94 -0.60 -18.61 33.20
C ILE A 94 0.02 -18.00 31.94
N SER A 95 -0.72 -17.07 31.34
CA SER A 95 -0.26 -16.24 30.23
C SER A 95 -0.33 -14.78 30.63
N TYR A 96 0.78 -14.07 30.49
CA TYR A 96 0.84 -12.63 30.65
C TYR A 96 0.81 -11.95 29.29
N SER A 97 -0.04 -10.94 29.15
CA SER A 97 -0.10 -10.06 27.98
C SER A 97 0.30 -8.65 28.37
N GLN A 98 0.30 -7.74 27.40
CA GLN A 98 0.66 -6.33 27.63
C GLN A 98 -0.17 -5.64 28.73
N GLU A 99 -1.41 -6.09 28.95
CA GLU A 99 -2.30 -5.54 30.00
C GLU A 99 -1.97 -6.07 31.40
N THR A 100 -1.26 -7.19 31.50
CA THR A 100 -0.97 -7.89 32.77
C THR A 100 0.52 -7.92 33.10
N PHE A 101 1.38 -7.20 32.36
CA PHE A 101 2.82 -7.16 32.66
C PHE A 101 3.15 -6.45 33.99
N ASP A 102 2.25 -5.61 34.50
CA ASP A 102 2.40 -5.00 35.83
C ASP A 102 2.41 -6.03 36.97
N GLU A 103 1.73 -7.16 36.78
CA GLU A 103 1.76 -8.29 37.72
C GLU A 103 3.17 -8.92 37.76
N VAL A 104 3.78 -9.12 36.58
CA VAL A 104 5.15 -9.63 36.45
C VAL A 104 6.13 -8.70 37.18
N THR A 105 6.01 -7.39 36.95
CA THR A 105 6.83 -6.37 37.61
C THR A 105 6.68 -6.41 39.14
N SER A 106 5.44 -6.54 39.62
CA SER A 106 5.13 -6.58 41.06
C SER A 106 5.72 -7.82 41.73
N VAL A 107 5.58 -8.98 41.09
CA VAL A 107 6.16 -10.24 41.58
C VAL A 107 7.69 -10.16 41.56
N LEU A 108 8.29 -9.64 40.50
CA LEU A 108 9.75 -9.49 40.39
C LEU A 108 10.30 -8.61 41.53
N LYS A 109 9.66 -7.45 41.78
CA LYS A 109 10.00 -6.56 42.91
C LYS A 109 9.94 -7.29 44.24
N SER A 110 8.86 -8.02 44.51
CA SER A 110 8.68 -8.76 45.77
C SER A 110 9.76 -9.83 45.99
N CYS A 111 10.20 -10.53 44.94
CA CYS A 111 11.28 -11.52 45.01
C CYS A 111 12.60 -10.86 45.45
N TYR A 112 12.94 -9.71 44.88
CA TYR A 112 14.17 -8.99 45.23
C TYR A 112 14.13 -8.35 46.63
N THR A 113 12.99 -7.80 47.05
CA THR A 113 12.83 -7.27 48.41
C THR A 113 12.92 -8.38 49.46
N THR A 114 12.39 -9.57 49.17
CA THR A 114 12.48 -10.73 50.09
C THR A 114 13.93 -11.22 50.21
N MET A 115 14.68 -11.22 49.12
CA MET A 115 16.11 -11.59 49.12
C MET A 115 17.00 -10.62 49.91
N GLU A 116 16.61 -9.36 50.07
CA GLU A 116 17.35 -8.39 50.91
C GLU A 116 17.21 -8.65 52.40
N ASN A 117 16.06 -9.18 52.85
CA ASN A 117 15.78 -9.40 54.28
C ASN A 117 16.34 -10.72 54.84
N SER A 118 16.97 -11.56 54.01
CA SER A 118 17.65 -12.80 54.46
C SER A 118 19.00 -12.98 53.77
N PRO A 119 20.14 -12.58 54.39
CA PRO A 119 21.45 -12.72 53.78
C PRO A 119 22.01 -14.15 53.80
N THR A 120 21.32 -15.12 54.39
CA THR A 120 21.77 -16.52 54.47
C THR A 120 20.98 -17.42 53.52
N LYS A 121 21.62 -17.68 52.37
CA LYS A 121 21.32 -18.69 51.35
C LYS A 121 19.91 -18.65 50.72
N PRO A 122 19.79 -18.69 49.37
CA PRO A 122 18.54 -19.12 48.75
C PRO A 122 18.22 -20.56 49.23
N PRO A 123 16.94 -20.97 49.30
CA PRO A 123 16.59 -22.27 49.83
C PRO A 123 17.27 -23.36 48.99
N VAL A 124 18.16 -24.11 49.64
CA VAL A 124 18.81 -25.29 49.06
C VAL A 124 17.72 -26.25 48.59
N HIS A 125 17.72 -26.52 47.29
CA HIS A 125 16.89 -27.52 46.62
C HIS A 125 17.08 -28.90 47.28
N SER A 126 16.12 -29.32 48.08
CA SER A 126 15.93 -30.72 48.45
C SER A 126 14.44 -31.08 48.35
N GLY A 127 14.15 -32.12 47.56
CA GLY A 127 12.83 -32.74 47.47
C GLY A 127 11.84 -32.08 46.51
N LYS A 128 11.08 -32.93 45.80
CA LYS A 128 10.01 -32.61 44.85
C LYS A 128 8.87 -31.80 45.49
N MET A 129 9.09 -30.52 45.81
CA MET A 129 8.08 -29.59 46.28
C MET A 129 7.74 -28.61 45.15
N ARG A 130 6.45 -28.47 44.84
CA ARG A 130 5.90 -27.58 43.80
C ARG A 130 6.50 -26.18 43.90
N ARG A 131 7.35 -25.79 42.94
CA ARG A 131 7.95 -24.44 42.86
C ARG A 131 6.86 -23.37 42.90
N SER A 132 7.07 -22.33 43.71
CA SER A 132 6.17 -21.17 43.76
C SER A 132 6.13 -20.46 42.41
N GLU A 133 4.97 -19.94 42.02
CA GLU A 133 4.76 -19.20 40.77
C GLU A 133 5.74 -18.03 40.63
N SER A 134 6.06 -17.35 41.75
CA SER A 134 7.02 -16.25 41.80
C SER A 134 8.43 -16.65 41.36
N THR A 135 8.87 -17.86 41.70
CA THR A 135 10.18 -18.39 41.30
C THR A 135 10.23 -18.68 39.81
N ARG A 136 9.14 -19.18 39.23
CA ARG A 136 9.07 -19.44 37.78
C ARG A 136 9.16 -18.13 36.99
N ILE A 137 8.46 -17.09 37.44
CA ILE A 137 8.48 -15.77 36.79
C ILE A 137 9.89 -15.18 36.86
N TYR A 138 10.51 -15.24 38.04
CA TYR A 138 11.89 -14.82 38.24
C TYR A 138 12.84 -15.53 37.26
N ASP A 139 12.75 -16.86 37.15
CA ASP A 139 13.58 -17.68 36.27
C ASP A 139 13.38 -17.32 34.78
N ALA A 140 12.12 -17.14 34.35
CA ALA A 140 11.81 -16.79 32.98
C ALA A 140 12.33 -15.40 32.59
N VAL A 141 12.12 -14.39 33.44
CA VAL A 141 12.61 -13.02 33.20
C VAL A 141 14.15 -12.99 33.20
N HIS A 142 14.81 -13.74 34.09
CA HIS A 142 16.27 -13.86 34.09
C HIS A 142 16.79 -14.52 32.82
N ALA A 143 16.17 -15.62 32.39
CA ALA A 143 16.57 -16.29 31.16
C ALA A 143 16.50 -15.35 29.94
N LEU A 144 15.45 -14.53 29.86
CA LEU A 144 15.29 -13.54 28.79
C LEU A 144 16.32 -12.41 28.87
N ALA A 145 16.64 -11.94 30.08
CA ALA A 145 17.62 -10.87 30.31
C ALA A 145 19.08 -11.34 30.16
N LEU A 146 19.36 -12.65 30.19
CA LEU A 146 20.72 -13.19 30.11
C LEU A 146 21.01 -13.86 28.75
N CYS A 147 20.02 -14.51 28.14
CA CYS A 147 20.17 -15.28 26.90
C CYS A 147 19.96 -14.40 25.66
N HIS A 148 20.89 -13.49 25.37
CA HIS A 148 20.87 -12.64 24.17
C HIS A 148 22.26 -12.15 23.78
N ASN A 149 22.39 -11.53 22.61
CA ASN A 149 23.62 -10.84 22.16
C ASN A 149 23.47 -9.31 22.07
N VAL A 150 22.40 -8.76 22.66
CA VAL A 150 22.15 -7.31 22.74
C VAL A 150 23.23 -6.58 23.56
N THR A 151 23.70 -5.46 23.03
CA THR A 151 24.65 -4.56 23.70
C THR A 151 23.95 -3.21 24.02
N PRO A 152 24.07 -2.70 25.25
CA PRO A 152 23.60 -1.36 25.59
C PRO A 152 24.55 -0.29 25.04
N VAL A 153 23.98 0.76 24.47
CA VAL A 153 24.65 1.95 23.95
C VAL A 153 24.10 3.14 24.71
N TYR A 154 25.01 3.96 25.22
CA TYR A 154 24.70 5.14 25.99
C TYR A 154 24.87 6.36 25.08
N ASP A 155 23.84 7.20 25.01
CA ASP A 155 23.96 8.48 24.33
C ASP A 155 24.91 9.35 25.17
N GLU A 156 26.08 9.70 24.62
CA GLU A 156 26.96 10.69 25.23
C GLU A 156 26.20 12.02 25.27
N ILE A 157 25.80 12.45 26.47
CA ILE A 157 25.33 13.82 26.66
C ILE A 157 26.51 14.71 26.34
N SER A 158 26.50 15.31 25.15
CA SER A 158 27.42 16.38 24.77
C SER A 158 27.16 17.52 25.74
N ALA A 159 28.00 17.64 26.77
CA ALA A 159 28.09 18.83 27.59
C ALA A 159 28.75 19.96 26.78
N THR A 160 28.16 20.33 25.65
CA THR A 160 28.59 21.44 24.80
C THR A 160 27.41 21.86 23.93
N THR A 161 26.69 22.92 24.36
CA THR A 161 26.13 24.04 23.56
C THR A 161 24.90 24.63 24.25
N ASN A 162 25.14 25.57 25.16
CA ASN A 162 24.21 26.66 25.48
C ASN A 162 25.00 27.97 25.45
N LEU A 163 25.53 28.30 24.28
CA LEU A 163 26.01 29.63 23.92
C LEU A 163 26.12 29.64 22.40
N ASP A 164 25.07 30.11 21.74
CA ASP A 164 25.18 30.82 20.45
C ASP A 164 23.84 31.47 20.10
N SER A 165 23.58 32.58 20.79
CA SER A 165 22.88 33.70 20.20
C SER A 165 23.49 34.97 20.80
N VAL A 166 24.40 35.60 20.05
CA VAL A 166 24.65 37.06 19.94
C VAL A 166 26.00 37.27 19.23
N SER A 167 25.89 37.60 17.94
CA SER A 167 26.68 38.54 17.14
C SER A 167 28.11 38.98 17.54
N VAL A 168 29.00 38.84 16.54
CA VAL A 168 29.86 39.90 15.93
C VAL A 168 31.29 40.10 16.46
N GLU A 169 32.20 40.16 15.46
CA GLU A 169 33.51 40.84 15.36
C GLU A 169 34.83 40.12 15.74
N THR A 170 35.60 39.83 14.67
CA THR A 170 37.04 40.08 14.44
C THR A 170 38.13 39.49 15.35
N GLY A 171 39.11 38.86 14.68
CA GLY A 171 40.53 39.19 14.91
C GLY A 171 41.38 38.18 15.68
N GLU A 172 42.19 37.44 14.91
CA GLU A 172 43.62 37.17 15.15
C GLU A 172 44.14 36.49 16.44
N THR A 173 44.80 35.34 16.19
CA THR A 173 46.09 34.87 16.74
C THR A 173 46.22 34.45 18.22
N GLY A 174 46.97 33.37 18.43
CA GLY A 174 47.77 33.21 19.66
C GLY A 174 47.71 31.85 20.34
N ASP A 175 48.59 30.97 19.89
CA ASP A 175 49.27 29.88 20.60
C ASP A 175 49.34 29.96 22.15
N SER A 176 49.13 28.83 22.84
CA SER A 176 50.14 28.17 23.70
C SER A 176 49.56 27.36 24.87
N GLY A 177 50.26 26.26 25.15
CA GLY A 177 49.87 25.13 26.01
C GLY A 177 49.55 25.43 27.48
N SER A 178 48.92 24.46 28.15
CA SER A 178 49.63 23.57 29.07
C SER A 178 48.67 22.67 29.85
N VAL A 179 49.13 21.45 30.07
CA VAL A 179 48.52 20.40 30.90
C VAL A 179 48.83 20.69 32.36
N GLN A 180 47.83 20.69 33.25
CA GLN A 180 47.99 20.05 34.57
C GLN A 180 46.68 19.77 35.31
N SER A 181 46.72 18.61 35.94
CA SER A 181 45.71 17.85 36.66
C SER A 181 45.54 18.24 38.13
N GLN A 182 44.48 17.66 38.73
CA GLN A 182 44.16 17.48 40.17
C GLN A 182 43.31 18.61 40.77
N ALA A 183 42.32 18.38 41.63
CA ALA A 183 41.56 17.21 42.11
C ALA A 183 40.41 17.79 42.98
N GLU A 184 39.46 16.93 43.39
CA GLU A 184 38.49 17.14 44.50
C GLU A 184 37.32 18.11 44.21
N ALA A 185 36.07 17.90 44.64
CA ALA A 185 35.43 16.92 45.51
C ALA A 185 33.91 16.95 45.26
N ASP A 186 33.24 15.84 45.59
CA ASP A 186 31.86 15.76 46.10
C ASP A 186 30.82 16.75 45.58
N GLN A 187 30.12 16.35 44.52
CA GLN A 187 28.73 16.74 44.34
C GLN A 187 27.96 15.58 43.72
N HIS A 188 27.23 14.86 44.58
CA HIS A 188 26.16 13.94 44.18
C HIS A 188 25.09 14.76 43.46
N TYR A 189 25.31 15.02 42.17
CA TYR A 189 24.33 15.61 41.29
C TYR A 189 23.40 14.49 40.81
N TYR A 190 22.09 14.66 41.00
CA TYR A 190 21.07 13.78 40.46
C TYR A 190 21.19 13.75 38.93
N LEU A 191 21.90 12.77 38.38
CA LEU A 191 21.88 12.50 36.95
C LEU A 191 20.50 11.91 36.61
N PRO A 192 19.74 12.49 35.66
CA PRO A 192 18.60 11.78 35.08
C PRO A 192 19.10 10.45 34.52
N GLU A 193 18.31 9.37 34.66
CA GLU A 193 18.68 8.07 34.10
C GLU A 193 19.12 8.25 32.64
N GLN A 194 20.41 8.01 32.36
CA GLN A 194 20.94 8.07 31.00
C GLN A 194 20.07 7.21 30.10
N LYS A 195 19.57 7.80 29.02
CA LYS A 195 18.73 7.11 28.05
C LYS A 195 19.57 5.99 27.40
N ARG A 196 19.26 4.75 27.74
CA ARG A 196 19.92 3.54 27.21
C ARG A 196 19.25 3.13 25.92
N ASN A 197 20.03 2.99 24.86
CA ASN A 197 19.59 2.41 23.59
C ASN A 197 20.19 1.00 23.47
N TYR A 198 19.43 0.04 22.97
CA TYR A 198 19.92 -1.33 22.76
C TYR A 198 20.18 -1.60 21.29
N GLN A 199 21.31 -2.24 20.99
CA GLN A 199 21.68 -2.67 19.65
C GLN A 199 21.96 -4.16 19.62
N ALA A 200 21.47 -4.83 18.57
CA ALA A 200 21.76 -6.24 18.31
C ALA A 200 21.61 -6.53 16.81
N SER A 201 22.07 -7.70 16.39
CA SER A 201 21.88 -8.20 15.02
C SER A 201 20.43 -8.58 14.72
N SER A 202 19.62 -8.88 15.75
CA SER A 202 18.22 -9.25 15.62
C SER A 202 17.33 -8.29 16.42
N PRO A 203 16.34 -7.64 15.78
CA PRO A 203 15.42 -6.73 16.48
C PRO A 203 14.51 -7.49 17.46
N ASP A 204 14.27 -8.78 17.23
CA ASP A 204 13.49 -9.64 18.12
C ASP A 204 14.17 -9.73 19.51
N GLU A 205 15.51 -9.81 19.57
CA GLU A 205 16.26 -9.81 20.84
C GLU A 205 16.21 -8.45 21.54
N VAL A 206 16.27 -7.36 20.77
CA VAL A 206 16.13 -6.01 21.31
C VAL A 206 14.77 -5.84 21.97
N ALA A 207 13.71 -6.38 21.38
CA ALA A 207 12.37 -6.35 21.97
C ALA A 207 12.28 -7.13 23.29
N LEU A 208 12.93 -8.32 23.37
CA LEU A 208 13.01 -9.08 24.62
C LEU A 208 13.70 -8.27 25.73
N VAL A 209 14.86 -7.68 25.44
CA VAL A 209 15.66 -6.96 26.45
C VAL A 209 15.01 -5.63 26.86
N LYS A 210 14.37 -4.93 25.92
CA LYS A 210 13.55 -3.74 26.25
C LYS A 210 12.43 -4.11 27.20
N TRP A 211 11.74 -5.22 26.96
CA TRP A 211 10.69 -5.70 27.84
C TRP A 211 11.24 -6.10 29.23
N THR A 212 12.40 -6.76 29.30
CA THR A 212 13.01 -7.08 30.61
C THR A 212 13.35 -5.81 31.41
N GLU A 213 13.80 -4.75 30.74
CA GLU A 213 14.00 -3.44 31.36
C GLU A 213 12.68 -2.83 31.86
N GLU A 214 11.61 -2.89 31.06
CA GLU A 214 10.28 -2.39 31.44
C GLU A 214 9.73 -3.08 32.71
N VAL A 215 9.93 -4.40 32.85
CA VAL A 215 9.52 -5.14 34.06
C VAL A 215 10.49 -5.01 35.24
N GLY A 216 11.57 -4.23 35.07
CA GLY A 216 12.49 -3.81 36.13
C GLY A 216 13.85 -4.51 36.17
N LEU A 217 14.20 -5.33 35.17
CA LEU A 217 15.51 -5.97 35.05
C LEU A 217 16.26 -5.43 33.82
N ALA A 218 17.00 -4.34 34.01
CA ALA A 218 17.64 -3.60 32.92
C ALA A 218 19.06 -4.09 32.63
N LEU A 219 19.43 -4.21 31.35
CA LEU A 219 20.79 -4.52 30.95
C LEU A 219 21.66 -3.25 31.00
N VAL A 220 22.66 -3.25 31.89
CA VAL A 220 23.58 -2.11 32.07
C VAL A 220 24.84 -2.31 31.25
N LYS A 221 25.48 -3.47 31.36
CA LYS A 221 26.74 -3.71 30.65
C LYS A 221 26.76 -5.10 30.08
N ARG A 222 27.30 -5.24 28.87
CA ARG A 222 27.62 -6.54 28.27
C ARG A 222 28.96 -6.44 27.56
N ASP A 223 29.92 -7.21 28.05
CA ASP A 223 31.19 -7.46 27.39
C ASP A 223 31.20 -8.91 26.85
N LEU A 224 32.30 -9.35 26.25
CA LEU A 224 32.43 -10.74 25.76
C LEU A 224 32.35 -11.78 26.89
N ASN A 225 32.81 -11.41 28.09
CA ASN A 225 33.01 -12.34 29.21
C ASN A 225 32.15 -11.99 30.45
N SER A 226 31.41 -10.89 30.43
CA SER A 226 30.61 -10.46 31.58
C SER A 226 29.33 -9.74 31.16
N MET A 227 28.32 -9.82 32.02
CA MET A 227 27.06 -9.10 31.89
C MET A 227 26.65 -8.51 33.25
N GLN A 228 26.12 -7.29 33.24
CA GLN A 228 25.60 -6.60 34.41
C GLN A 228 24.14 -6.24 34.20
N LEU A 229 23.28 -6.69 35.12
CA LEU A 229 21.87 -6.36 35.15
C LEU A 229 21.55 -5.47 36.36
N LYS A 230 20.76 -4.42 36.19
CA LYS A 230 20.19 -3.61 37.28
C LYS A 230 18.84 -4.20 37.65
N ALA A 231 18.73 -4.69 38.88
CA ALA A 231 17.50 -5.23 39.43
C ALA A 231 16.54 -4.11 39.88
N PRO A 232 15.25 -4.42 40.14
CA PRO A 232 14.23 -3.43 40.52
C PRO A 232 14.52 -2.68 41.83
N ASN A 233 15.31 -3.28 42.72
CA ASN A 233 15.79 -2.68 43.97
C ASN A 233 17.00 -1.75 43.77
N GLY A 234 17.47 -1.58 42.53
CA GLY A 234 18.64 -0.76 42.19
C GLY A 234 19.98 -1.48 42.33
N LYS A 235 20.01 -2.73 42.81
CA LYS A 235 21.25 -3.51 42.92
C LYS A 235 21.75 -3.96 41.55
N ILE A 236 23.06 -3.89 41.35
CA ILE A 236 23.71 -4.45 40.16
C ILE A 236 24.05 -5.92 40.40
N LEU A 237 23.59 -6.77 39.50
CA LEU A 237 23.85 -8.20 39.46
C LEU A 237 24.92 -8.48 38.41
N ASN A 238 26.06 -9.02 38.84
CA ASN A 238 27.16 -9.38 37.97
C ASN A 238 27.09 -10.86 37.59
N TYR A 239 27.27 -11.12 36.30
CA TYR A 239 27.32 -12.46 35.72
C TYR A 239 28.59 -12.60 34.89
N THR A 240 29.30 -13.70 35.07
CA THR A 240 30.40 -14.10 34.19
C THR A 240 29.84 -14.97 33.07
N ILE A 241 30.12 -14.62 31.82
CA ILE A 241 29.76 -15.42 30.65
C ILE A 241 30.85 -16.46 30.44
N LEU A 242 30.49 -17.74 30.63
CA LEU A 242 31.42 -18.85 30.49
C LEU A 242 31.51 -19.31 29.02
N GLN A 243 30.37 -19.44 28.34
CA GLN A 243 30.33 -19.85 26.95
C GLN A 243 29.08 -19.30 26.24
N ILE A 244 29.21 -18.92 24.97
CA ILE A 244 28.10 -18.52 24.09
C ILE A 244 28.00 -19.50 22.92
N PHE A 245 26.76 -19.89 22.59
CA PHE A 245 26.40 -20.64 21.39
C PHE A 245 25.52 -19.74 20.52
N PRO A 246 26.08 -19.07 19.51
CA PRO A 246 25.36 -18.08 18.73
C PRO A 246 24.25 -18.73 17.89
N PHE A 247 23.23 -17.93 17.57
CA PHE A 247 22.16 -18.35 16.68
C PHE A 247 22.70 -18.68 15.28
N THR A 248 22.30 -19.81 14.71
CA THR A 248 22.48 -20.10 13.28
C THR A 248 21.15 -20.49 12.63
N SER A 249 21.03 -20.27 11.32
CA SER A 249 19.79 -20.63 10.59
C SER A 249 19.58 -22.14 10.50
N GLU A 250 20.64 -22.93 10.66
CA GLU A 250 20.60 -24.39 10.68
C GLU A 250 20.08 -24.92 12.01
N THR A 251 20.59 -24.39 13.14
CA THR A 251 20.20 -24.86 14.48
C THR A 251 18.91 -24.23 14.99
N LYS A 252 18.55 -23.03 14.48
CA LYS A 252 17.37 -22.23 14.87
C LYS A 252 17.25 -21.98 16.39
N ARG A 253 18.37 -21.97 17.11
CA ARG A 253 18.45 -21.75 18.56
C ARG A 253 19.74 -21.05 18.95
N MET A 254 19.73 -20.41 20.11
CA MET A 254 20.86 -19.69 20.72
C MET A 254 20.94 -20.08 22.19
N GLY A 255 22.16 -20.31 22.69
CA GLY A 255 22.39 -20.68 24.08
C GLY A 255 23.52 -19.90 24.73
N ILE A 256 23.50 -19.82 26.06
CA ILE A 256 24.53 -19.17 26.85
C ILE A 256 24.71 -19.89 28.19
N ILE A 257 25.96 -20.05 28.62
CA ILE A 257 26.31 -20.53 29.96
C ILE A 257 26.81 -19.34 30.76
N VAL A 258 26.16 -19.08 31.90
CA VAL A 258 26.50 -17.96 32.79
C VAL A 258 26.71 -18.44 34.22
N LYS A 259 27.66 -17.81 34.93
CA LYS A 259 27.89 -17.99 36.36
C LYS A 259 27.50 -16.71 37.10
N SER A 260 26.62 -16.83 38.09
CA SER A 260 26.27 -15.69 38.97
C SER A 260 27.38 -15.44 39.98
N GLU A 261 27.90 -14.22 40.07
CA GLU A 261 28.96 -13.90 41.05
C GLU A 261 28.42 -13.91 42.49
N ALA A 262 27.14 -13.64 42.69
CA ALA A 262 26.52 -13.60 44.01
C ALA A 262 26.22 -14.99 44.59
N THR A 263 25.73 -15.93 43.76
CA THR A 263 25.33 -17.27 44.21
C THR A 263 26.33 -18.36 43.82
N SER A 264 27.30 -18.06 42.94
CA SER A 264 28.20 -19.02 42.31
C SER A 264 27.50 -20.13 41.50
N GLU A 265 26.21 -19.97 41.21
CA GLU A 265 25.44 -20.93 40.42
C GLU A 265 25.75 -20.79 38.93
N ILE A 266 25.89 -21.93 38.25
CA ILE A 266 26.12 -22.03 36.81
C ILE A 266 24.83 -22.51 36.15
N VAL A 267 24.33 -21.72 35.21
CA VAL A 267 23.09 -22.03 34.48
C VAL A 267 23.33 -21.94 32.99
N PHE A 268 22.87 -22.97 32.28
CA PHE A 268 22.78 -22.98 30.83
C PHE A 268 21.38 -22.55 30.41
N TYR A 269 21.27 -21.43 29.69
CA TYR A 269 20.03 -20.96 29.10
C TYR A 269 20.03 -21.25 27.60
N LEU A 270 18.87 -21.60 27.07
CA LEU A 270 18.66 -21.88 25.66
C LEU A 270 17.33 -21.27 25.22
N LYS A 271 17.35 -20.57 24.08
CA LYS A 271 16.14 -20.08 23.41
C LYS A 271 16.14 -20.47 21.94
N GLY A 272 14.99 -20.83 21.39
CA GLY A 272 14.90 -21.24 19.99
C GLY A 272 13.47 -21.38 19.46
N ALA A 273 13.38 -21.80 18.21
CA ALA A 273 12.11 -22.10 17.56
C ALA A 273 11.41 -23.31 18.24
N ASP A 274 10.08 -23.26 18.30
CA ASP A 274 9.20 -24.29 18.87
C ASP A 274 9.48 -25.70 18.32
N VAL A 275 9.61 -25.85 17.00
CA VAL A 275 9.85 -27.14 16.33
C VAL A 275 11.17 -27.81 16.76
N VAL A 276 12.18 -27.01 17.11
CA VAL A 276 13.49 -27.52 17.54
C VAL A 276 13.49 -27.75 19.05
N MET A 277 12.92 -26.81 19.80
CA MET A 277 12.94 -26.85 21.25
C MET A 277 12.03 -27.96 21.81
N SER A 278 10.96 -28.34 21.12
CA SER A 278 10.05 -29.43 21.55
C SER A 278 10.77 -30.77 21.74
N GLY A 279 11.81 -31.06 20.95
CA GLY A 279 12.65 -32.26 21.09
C GLY A 279 13.78 -32.15 22.12
N ILE A 280 14.05 -30.94 22.63
CA ILE A 280 15.16 -30.63 23.56
C ILE A 280 14.64 -30.51 25.00
N VAL A 281 13.46 -29.90 25.16
CA VAL A 281 12.85 -29.71 26.47
C VAL A 281 12.20 -30.99 26.98
N GLN A 282 12.01 -31.06 28.30
CA GLN A 282 11.20 -32.11 28.90
C GLN A 282 9.77 -32.10 28.34
N TYR A 283 9.13 -33.27 28.27
CA TYR A 283 7.77 -33.39 27.76
C TYR A 283 6.80 -32.46 28.50
N ASN A 284 5.99 -31.72 27.75
CA ASN A 284 5.00 -30.77 28.24
C ASN A 284 3.75 -30.84 27.35
N ASP A 285 2.57 -30.95 27.96
CA ASP A 285 1.31 -31.15 27.24
C ASP A 285 0.83 -29.89 26.49
N TRP A 286 1.30 -28.71 26.89
CA TRP A 286 0.77 -27.41 26.45
C TRP A 286 1.65 -26.69 25.42
N LEU A 287 2.91 -27.10 25.25
CA LEU A 287 3.90 -26.33 24.47
C LEU A 287 3.48 -26.17 23.00
N GLU A 288 3.15 -27.27 22.33
CA GLU A 288 2.77 -27.25 20.91
C GLU A 288 1.47 -26.48 20.67
N GLU A 289 0.47 -26.67 21.55
CA GLU A 289 -0.82 -26.00 21.43
C GLU A 289 -0.67 -24.48 21.59
N GLU A 290 0.08 -24.03 22.59
CA GLU A 290 0.24 -22.60 22.86
C GLU A 290 1.14 -21.89 21.86
N CYS A 291 2.21 -22.55 21.40
CA CYS A 291 2.97 -22.06 20.25
C CYS A 291 2.06 -21.91 19.02
N GLY A 292 1.19 -22.90 18.77
CA GLY A 292 0.17 -22.84 17.72
C GLY A 292 -0.83 -21.69 17.89
N ASN A 293 -1.29 -21.42 19.11
CA ASN A 293 -2.19 -20.30 19.44
C ASN A 293 -1.53 -18.94 19.14
N MET A 294 -0.33 -18.72 19.66
CA MET A 294 0.44 -17.50 19.42
C MET A 294 0.77 -17.29 17.94
N ALA A 295 1.14 -18.35 17.22
CA ALA A 295 1.38 -18.29 15.78
C ALA A 295 0.09 -17.97 14.97
N ARG A 296 -1.10 -18.39 15.46
CA ARG A 296 -2.40 -18.00 14.88
C ARG A 296 -2.75 -16.53 15.15
N GLU A 297 -2.34 -15.99 16.28
CA GLU A 297 -2.41 -14.56 16.59
C GLU A 297 -1.43 -13.73 15.74
N GLY A 298 -0.45 -14.38 15.10
CA GLY A 298 0.55 -13.73 14.27
C GLY A 298 1.75 -13.20 15.07
N LEU A 299 2.03 -13.83 16.22
CA LEU A 299 3.21 -13.60 17.02
C LEU A 299 4.33 -14.56 16.59
N ARG A 300 5.57 -14.07 16.61
CA ARG A 300 6.75 -14.91 16.50
C ARG A 300 7.01 -15.57 17.85
N THR A 301 6.99 -16.89 17.87
CA THR A 301 7.14 -17.67 19.09
C THR A 301 8.59 -18.09 19.31
N LEU A 302 9.11 -17.85 20.52
CA LEU A 302 10.37 -18.43 20.97
C LEU A 302 10.15 -19.20 22.26
N VAL A 303 10.71 -20.40 22.31
CA VAL A 303 10.69 -21.26 23.49
C VAL A 303 11.98 -21.04 24.26
N VAL A 304 11.87 -20.84 25.58
CA VAL A 304 13.00 -20.58 26.47
C VAL A 304 13.08 -21.68 27.52
N ALA A 305 14.27 -22.23 27.69
CA ALA A 305 14.54 -23.31 28.61
C ALA A 305 15.85 -23.06 29.37
N LYS A 306 16.00 -23.73 30.52
CA LYS A 306 17.22 -23.71 31.32
C LYS A 306 17.67 -25.10 31.75
N LYS A 307 18.93 -25.19 32.14
CA LYS A 307 19.51 -26.35 32.82
C LYS A 307 20.57 -25.88 33.80
N ASN A 308 20.40 -26.23 35.07
CA ASN A 308 21.37 -25.93 36.10
C ASN A 308 22.54 -26.92 35.97
N LEU A 309 23.77 -26.40 36.02
CA LEU A 309 24.99 -27.19 35.94
C LEU A 309 25.73 -27.12 37.27
N THR A 310 26.19 -28.27 37.74
CA THR A 310 27.20 -28.32 38.81
C THR A 310 28.56 -27.92 38.25
N GLU A 311 29.47 -27.48 39.12
CA GLU A 311 30.82 -27.08 38.71
C GLU A 311 31.58 -28.25 38.05
N GLU A 312 31.38 -29.48 38.53
CA GLU A 312 31.94 -30.69 37.91
C GLU A 312 31.38 -30.95 36.50
N GLN A 313 30.06 -30.81 36.31
CA GLN A 313 29.42 -30.98 34.99
C GLN A 313 29.89 -29.91 34.00
N TYR A 314 30.07 -28.67 34.45
CA TYR A 314 30.60 -27.60 33.60
C TYR A 314 32.06 -27.89 33.21
N LEU A 315 32.90 -28.31 34.16
CA LEU A 315 34.32 -28.58 33.89
C LEU A 315 34.51 -29.77 32.94
N ASP A 316 33.70 -30.83 33.10
CA ASP A 316 33.67 -31.98 32.17
C ASP A 316 33.25 -31.54 30.76
N PHE A 317 32.20 -30.71 30.66
CA PHE A 317 31.77 -30.14 29.38
C PHE A 317 32.87 -29.28 28.74
N GLU A 318 33.47 -28.35 29.50
CA GLU A 318 34.52 -27.45 29.02
C GLU A 318 35.74 -28.22 28.50
N THR A 319 36.13 -29.28 29.21
CA THR A 319 37.22 -30.16 28.80
C THR A 319 36.90 -30.85 27.46
N LYS A 320 35.70 -31.44 27.33
CA LYS A 320 35.26 -32.09 26.08
C LYS A 320 35.10 -31.11 24.93
N TYR A 321 34.60 -29.91 25.21
CA TYR A 321 34.39 -28.84 24.23
C TYR A 321 35.72 -28.31 23.70
N ASN A 322 36.68 -28.03 24.57
CA ASN A 322 38.02 -27.61 24.18
C ASN A 322 38.76 -28.70 23.40
N ALA A 323 38.66 -29.96 23.84
CA ALA A 323 39.19 -31.09 23.09
C ALA A 323 38.58 -31.17 21.68
N ALA A 324 37.25 -31.03 21.55
CA ALA A 324 36.56 -31.02 20.24
C ALA A 324 37.01 -29.86 19.34
N ARG A 325 37.27 -28.68 19.91
CA ARG A 325 37.75 -27.49 19.16
C ARG A 325 39.19 -27.62 18.66
N MET A 326 40.02 -28.42 19.33
CA MET A 326 41.43 -28.65 18.95
C MET A 326 41.59 -29.68 17.82
N TYR A 327 40.56 -30.46 17.47
CA TYR A 327 40.61 -31.37 16.32
C TYR A 327 40.67 -30.61 15.00
N VAL A 328 41.53 -31.07 14.09
CA VAL A 328 41.70 -30.49 12.74
C VAL A 328 40.65 -31.01 11.75
N SER A 329 40.31 -32.30 11.83
CA SER A 329 39.30 -32.94 10.98
C SER A 329 37.97 -33.09 11.73
N ASP A 330 36.85 -32.90 11.03
CA ASP A 330 35.47 -33.00 11.56
C ASP A 330 35.17 -32.13 12.79
N ARG A 331 35.90 -31.01 12.93
CA ARG A 331 35.75 -30.08 14.06
C ARG A 331 34.30 -29.65 14.29
N VAL A 332 33.60 -29.29 13.22
CA VAL A 332 32.21 -28.78 13.30
C VAL A 332 31.29 -29.86 13.90
N SER A 333 31.30 -31.07 13.33
CA SER A 333 30.46 -32.18 13.80
C SER A 333 30.75 -32.59 15.25
N ARG A 334 32.03 -32.62 15.64
CA ARG A 334 32.43 -32.95 17.03
C ARG A 334 31.97 -31.88 18.02
N VAL A 335 32.16 -30.62 17.69
CA VAL A 335 31.69 -29.50 18.51
C VAL A 335 30.18 -29.55 18.67
N THR A 336 29.43 -29.76 17.57
CA THR A 336 27.98 -29.90 17.61
C THR A 336 27.53 -31.05 18.51
N ALA A 337 28.16 -32.24 18.41
CA ALA A 337 27.81 -33.38 19.26
C ALA A 337 28.03 -33.11 20.76
N VAL A 338 29.09 -32.37 21.11
CA VAL A 338 29.36 -31.97 22.50
C VAL A 338 28.32 -30.96 22.98
N VAL A 339 27.93 -29.98 22.16
CA VAL A 339 26.86 -29.02 22.49
C VAL A 339 25.51 -29.72 22.66
N GLU A 340 25.15 -30.62 21.76
CA GLU A 340 23.92 -31.42 21.83
C GLU A 340 23.83 -32.30 23.08
N SER A 341 24.98 -32.64 23.70
CA SER A 341 24.99 -33.36 24.98
C SER A 341 24.46 -32.52 26.14
N LEU A 342 24.61 -31.18 26.08
CA LEU A 342 24.01 -30.27 27.05
C LEU A 342 22.52 -30.07 26.80
N GLU A 343 22.12 -30.04 25.53
CA GLU A 343 20.76 -29.78 25.04
C GLU A 343 19.82 -31.00 25.15
N ARG A 344 19.88 -31.73 26.26
CA ARG A 344 18.97 -32.84 26.57
C ARG A 344 18.24 -32.60 27.88
N GLU A 345 16.94 -32.89 27.87
CA GLU A 345 16.04 -32.82 29.03
C GLU A 345 16.05 -31.45 29.72
N MET A 346 16.11 -30.38 28.92
CA MET A 346 16.10 -29.00 29.41
C MET A 346 14.76 -28.68 30.10
N GLU A 347 14.80 -27.91 31.19
CA GLU A 347 13.59 -27.43 31.87
C GLU A 347 12.96 -26.30 31.06
N LEU A 348 11.72 -26.50 30.60
CA LEU A 348 10.94 -25.46 29.92
C LEU A 348 10.56 -24.35 30.92
N LEU A 349 10.92 -23.10 30.61
CA LEU A 349 10.57 -21.95 31.43
C LEU A 349 9.32 -21.23 30.92
N CYS A 350 9.36 -20.83 29.66
CA CYS A 350 8.29 -20.04 29.05
C CYS A 350 8.33 -20.10 27.52
N VAL A 351 7.23 -19.65 26.92
CA VAL A 351 7.11 -19.31 25.50
C VAL A 351 6.89 -17.81 25.40
N THR A 352 7.64 -17.13 24.55
CA THR A 352 7.47 -15.70 24.29
C THR A 352 6.83 -15.47 22.94
N GLY A 353 6.02 -14.42 22.84
CA GLY A 353 5.41 -13.96 21.60
C GLY A 353 5.83 -12.52 21.30
N VAL A 354 6.56 -12.35 20.20
CA VAL A 354 6.99 -11.03 19.70
C VAL A 354 6.20 -10.68 18.44
N GLU A 355 5.59 -9.50 18.40
CA GLU A 355 4.87 -9.00 17.24
C GLU A 355 5.77 -8.06 16.42
N ASP A 356 5.84 -8.29 15.11
CA ASP A 356 6.34 -7.30 14.14
C ASP A 356 5.18 -6.34 13.83
N LYS A 357 5.24 -5.16 14.43
CA LYS A 357 4.11 -4.24 14.51
C LYS A 357 3.70 -3.76 13.11
N LEU A 358 2.42 -3.93 12.78
CA LEU A 358 1.84 -3.43 11.53
C LEU A 358 1.77 -1.90 11.53
N GLN A 359 1.78 -1.29 10.34
CA GLN A 359 1.40 0.12 10.22
C GLN A 359 -0.07 0.35 10.62
N ASN A 360 -0.37 1.59 10.98
CA ASN A 360 -1.71 1.99 11.40
C ASN A 360 -2.71 1.73 10.28
N GLY A 361 -3.83 1.06 10.59
CA GLY A 361 -4.93 0.85 9.64
C GLY A 361 -4.63 -0.14 8.51
N VAL A 362 -3.56 -0.93 8.56
CA VAL A 362 -3.26 -1.94 7.52
C VAL A 362 -4.37 -2.97 7.40
N ARG A 363 -4.83 -3.53 8.54
CA ARG A 363 -5.89 -4.55 8.58
C ARG A 363 -7.18 -4.06 7.89
N THR A 364 -7.66 -2.89 8.30
CA THR A 364 -8.88 -2.29 7.75
C THR A 364 -8.73 -1.94 6.27
N THR A 365 -7.55 -1.47 5.86
CA THR A 365 -7.26 -1.14 4.46
C THR A 365 -7.28 -2.39 3.58
N LEU A 366 -6.62 -3.47 3.99
CA LEU A 366 -6.62 -4.73 3.25
C LEU A 366 -8.04 -5.32 3.12
N GLU A 367 -8.84 -5.24 4.19
CA GLU A 367 -10.24 -5.65 4.15
C GLU A 367 -11.08 -4.83 3.16
N LEU A 368 -10.94 -3.49 3.17
CA LEU A 368 -11.63 -2.60 2.24
C LEU A 368 -11.25 -2.89 0.78
N LEU A 369 -9.95 -3.09 0.50
CA LEU A 369 -9.46 -3.40 -0.84
C LEU A 369 -9.96 -4.77 -1.32
N ARG A 370 -9.98 -5.77 -0.44
CA ARG A 370 -10.55 -7.09 -0.75
C ARG A 370 -12.04 -7.01 -1.07
N ASN A 371 -12.81 -6.25 -0.28
CA ASN A 371 -14.24 -6.03 -0.51
C ASN A 371 -14.50 -5.22 -1.79
N ALA A 372 -13.57 -4.34 -2.19
CA ALA A 372 -13.58 -3.64 -3.47
C ALA A 372 -13.29 -4.56 -4.68
N GLY A 373 -12.88 -5.81 -4.43
CA GLY A 373 -12.53 -6.78 -5.46
C GLY A 373 -11.09 -6.69 -5.97
N ILE A 374 -10.22 -5.98 -5.25
CA ILE A 374 -8.77 -5.91 -5.53
C ILE A 374 -8.10 -7.13 -4.89
N LYS A 375 -7.35 -7.91 -5.67
CA LYS A 375 -6.57 -9.04 -5.17
C LYS A 375 -5.22 -8.53 -4.67
N VAL A 376 -4.90 -8.78 -3.40
CA VAL A 376 -3.63 -8.32 -2.80
C VAL A 376 -2.64 -9.47 -2.75
N TRP A 377 -1.44 -9.25 -3.29
CA TRP A 377 -0.32 -10.18 -3.28
C TRP A 377 0.82 -9.55 -2.48
N MET A 378 1.38 -10.30 -1.53
CA MET A 378 2.53 -9.87 -0.74
C MET A 378 3.80 -10.44 -1.35
N LEU A 379 4.76 -9.60 -1.74
CA LEU A 379 6.04 -10.01 -2.31
C LEU A 379 7.17 -9.53 -1.41
N THR A 380 7.87 -10.44 -0.74
CA THR A 380 8.89 -10.07 0.27
C THR A 380 10.19 -10.86 0.12
N GLY A 381 11.30 -10.23 0.47
CA GLY A 381 12.61 -10.89 0.61
C GLY A 381 12.74 -11.72 1.89
N ASP A 382 11.77 -11.63 2.80
CA ASP A 382 11.82 -12.31 4.09
C ASP A 382 11.64 -13.83 3.99
N LYS A 383 12.00 -14.51 5.08
CA LYS A 383 11.79 -15.94 5.26
C LYS A 383 10.29 -16.29 5.30
N LEU A 384 10.01 -17.55 4.96
CA LEU A 384 8.66 -18.13 4.89
C LEU A 384 7.86 -17.92 6.18
N GLU A 385 8.49 -18.19 7.32
CA GLU A 385 7.85 -18.14 8.64
C GLU A 385 7.38 -16.71 8.95
N THR A 386 8.25 -15.72 8.74
CA THR A 386 7.94 -14.30 8.93
C THR A 386 6.84 -13.82 7.97
N ALA A 387 6.94 -14.15 6.69
CA ALA A 387 5.94 -13.76 5.70
C ALA A 387 4.56 -14.35 6.02
N THR A 388 4.52 -15.62 6.43
CA THR A 388 3.30 -16.29 6.87
C THR A 388 2.70 -15.64 8.12
N CYS A 389 3.55 -15.26 9.08
CA CYS A 389 3.16 -14.58 10.30
C CYS A 389 2.46 -13.24 9.99
N ILE A 390 3.08 -12.41 9.13
CA ILE A 390 2.49 -11.13 8.71
C ILE A 390 1.23 -11.32 7.87
N ALA A 391 1.18 -12.31 6.98
CA ALA A 391 -0.03 -12.58 6.20
C ALA A 391 -1.25 -12.92 7.09
N LYS A 392 -1.02 -13.59 8.22
CA LYS A 392 -2.06 -13.85 9.24
C LYS A 392 -2.36 -12.61 10.08
N SER A 393 -1.34 -11.94 10.64
CA SER A 393 -1.52 -10.79 11.54
C SER A 393 -2.15 -9.58 10.84
N SER A 394 -1.88 -9.39 9.54
CA SER A 394 -2.44 -8.33 8.72
C SER A 394 -3.85 -8.64 8.20
N LEU A 395 -4.36 -9.86 8.39
CA LEU A 395 -5.62 -10.34 7.82
C LEU A 395 -5.67 -10.30 6.28
N LEU A 396 -4.50 -10.28 5.63
CA LEU A 396 -4.37 -10.53 4.19
C LEU A 396 -5.08 -11.84 3.82
N VAL A 397 -4.90 -12.86 4.67
CA VAL A 397 -5.66 -14.10 4.65
C VAL A 397 -6.67 -14.08 5.80
N SER A 398 -7.95 -14.31 5.49
CA SER A 398 -9.01 -14.43 6.52
C SER A 398 -8.70 -15.59 7.47
N ARG A 399 -9.02 -15.44 8.76
CA ARG A 399 -8.84 -16.48 9.78
C ARG A 399 -9.55 -17.80 9.44
N THR A 400 -10.62 -17.73 8.66
CA THR A 400 -11.43 -18.89 8.23
C THR A 400 -10.86 -19.61 7.02
N LYS A 401 -9.99 -18.94 6.23
CA LYS A 401 -9.47 -19.51 4.99
C LYS A 401 -8.17 -20.25 5.26
N GLY A 402 -8.03 -21.42 4.63
CA GLY A 402 -6.80 -22.19 4.70
C GLY A 402 -5.63 -21.46 4.03
N LEU A 403 -4.42 -21.75 4.51
CA LEU A 403 -3.17 -21.34 3.89
C LEU A 403 -2.48 -22.59 3.31
N HIS A 404 -2.15 -22.56 2.03
CA HIS A 404 -1.37 -23.62 1.40
C HIS A 404 0.04 -23.12 1.16
N VAL A 405 0.95 -23.68 1.95
CA VAL A 405 2.39 -23.46 1.82
C VAL A 405 2.95 -24.48 0.84
N PHE A 406 3.56 -24.01 -0.24
CA PHE A 406 4.30 -24.85 -1.18
C PHE A 406 5.52 -25.43 -0.49
N LYS A 407 5.77 -26.73 -0.70
CA LYS A 407 7.03 -27.34 -0.33
C LYS A 407 8.15 -26.84 -1.24
N SER A 408 9.39 -27.06 -0.84
CA SER A 408 10.56 -26.74 -1.67
C SER A 408 10.50 -27.56 -2.96
N VAL A 409 10.33 -26.88 -4.08
CA VAL A 409 10.30 -27.44 -5.42
C VAL A 409 11.67 -27.21 -6.07
N LEU A 410 12.38 -28.29 -6.40
CA LEU A 410 13.69 -28.22 -7.07
C LEU A 410 13.62 -28.79 -8.49
N THR A 411 12.73 -29.75 -8.72
CA THR A 411 12.60 -30.43 -10.02
C THR A 411 11.24 -30.19 -10.66
N ARG A 412 11.16 -30.43 -11.97
CA ARG A 412 9.90 -30.40 -12.73
C ARG A 412 8.84 -31.33 -12.13
N THR A 413 9.24 -32.51 -11.66
CA THR A 413 8.32 -33.51 -11.09
C THR A 413 7.71 -33.01 -9.77
N ASP A 414 8.52 -32.38 -8.92
CA ASP A 414 8.05 -31.78 -7.67
C ASP A 414 7.03 -30.67 -7.95
N ALA A 415 7.31 -29.82 -8.95
CA ALA A 415 6.42 -28.75 -9.37
C ALA A 415 5.06 -29.31 -9.79
N HIS A 416 5.06 -30.37 -10.61
CA HIS A 416 3.82 -31.01 -11.07
C HIS A 416 3.00 -31.60 -9.91
N LEU A 417 3.66 -32.25 -8.94
CA LEU A 417 3.00 -32.86 -7.79
C LEU A 417 2.37 -31.80 -6.87
N GLU A 418 3.11 -30.73 -6.57
CA GLU A 418 2.62 -29.64 -5.72
C GLU A 418 1.50 -28.85 -6.42
N LEU A 419 1.60 -28.56 -7.72
CA LEU A 419 0.52 -27.92 -8.49
C LEU A 419 -0.77 -28.74 -8.47
N ASN A 420 -0.67 -30.06 -8.66
CA ASN A 420 -1.84 -30.95 -8.58
C ASN A 420 -2.43 -31.02 -7.17
N THR A 421 -1.59 -30.93 -6.15
CA THR A 421 -2.04 -30.86 -4.75
C THR A 421 -2.78 -29.56 -4.49
N PHE A 422 -2.24 -28.44 -4.99
CA PHE A 422 -2.84 -27.13 -4.86
C PHE A 422 -4.18 -27.02 -5.59
N ARG A 423 -4.28 -27.57 -6.80
CA ARG A 423 -5.52 -27.62 -7.60
C ARG A 423 -6.69 -28.24 -6.85
N LYS A 424 -6.44 -29.21 -5.97
CA LYS A 424 -7.48 -29.88 -5.17
C LYS A 424 -8.00 -29.00 -4.02
N LYS A 425 -7.28 -27.95 -3.64
CA LYS A 425 -7.66 -27.03 -2.55
C LYS A 425 -8.43 -25.84 -3.12
N GLN A 426 -9.68 -25.68 -2.70
CA GLN A 426 -10.49 -24.53 -3.06
C GLN A 426 -10.36 -23.40 -2.01
N ASP A 427 -10.47 -22.16 -2.47
CA ASP A 427 -10.50 -20.93 -1.66
C ASP A 427 -9.36 -20.81 -0.61
N CYS A 428 -8.16 -21.22 -0.99
CA CYS A 428 -6.99 -21.26 -0.13
C CYS A 428 -5.97 -20.21 -0.58
N ALA A 429 -5.39 -19.46 0.36
CA ALA A 429 -4.30 -18.54 0.04
C ALA A 429 -2.99 -19.31 -0.22
N LEU A 430 -2.19 -18.83 -1.16
CA LEU A 430 -0.94 -19.47 -1.60
C LEU A 430 0.27 -18.83 -0.90
N VAL A 431 1.20 -19.64 -0.41
CA VAL A 431 2.55 -19.19 -0.01
C VAL A 431 3.60 -19.97 -0.79
N ILE A 432 4.51 -19.28 -1.46
CA ILE A 432 5.57 -19.88 -2.29
C ILE A 432 6.90 -19.15 -2.09
N SER A 433 8.02 -19.88 -2.12
CA SER A 433 9.36 -19.29 -2.12
C SER A 433 9.79 -18.88 -3.53
N GLY A 434 10.67 -17.86 -3.64
CA GLY A 434 11.24 -17.40 -4.92
C GLY A 434 11.84 -18.54 -5.74
N ASP A 435 12.64 -19.41 -5.13
CA ASP A 435 13.27 -20.55 -5.81
C ASP A 435 12.23 -21.52 -6.40
N SER A 436 11.16 -21.80 -5.65
CA SER A 436 10.09 -22.70 -6.12
C SER A 436 9.19 -22.04 -7.16
N LEU A 437 9.01 -20.72 -7.06
CA LEU A 437 8.30 -19.92 -8.06
C LEU A 437 9.03 -19.98 -9.39
N ASP A 438 10.35 -19.80 -9.43
CA ASP A 438 11.14 -19.84 -10.67
C ASP A 438 11.01 -21.19 -11.38
N VAL A 439 11.07 -22.30 -10.64
CA VAL A 439 10.87 -23.65 -11.21
C VAL A 439 9.45 -23.81 -11.76
N CYS A 440 8.44 -23.33 -11.04
CA CYS A 440 7.05 -23.38 -11.51
C CYS A 440 6.86 -22.54 -12.78
N LEU A 441 7.43 -21.34 -12.85
CA LEU A 441 7.37 -20.47 -14.01
C LEU A 441 8.14 -21.05 -15.21
N GLN A 442 9.29 -21.70 -14.98
CA GLN A 442 10.09 -22.29 -16.05
C GLN A 442 9.35 -23.43 -16.78
N TYR A 443 8.67 -24.32 -16.05
CA TYR A 443 8.09 -25.54 -16.63
C TYR A 443 6.56 -25.50 -16.78
N TYR A 444 5.85 -24.74 -15.95
CA TYR A 444 4.38 -24.76 -15.81
C TYR A 444 3.79 -23.35 -15.67
N GLU A 445 4.35 -22.34 -16.35
CA GLU A 445 3.97 -20.92 -16.22
C GLU A 445 2.44 -20.69 -16.25
N GLN A 446 1.77 -21.17 -17.29
CA GLN A 446 0.35 -20.93 -17.51
C GLN A 446 -0.52 -21.61 -16.44
N GLU A 447 -0.20 -22.87 -16.10
CA GLU A 447 -0.94 -23.64 -15.09
C GLU A 447 -0.77 -23.03 -13.69
N PHE A 448 0.45 -22.61 -13.34
CA PHE A 448 0.73 -21.92 -12.09
C PHE A 448 -0.02 -20.59 -12.01
N LEU A 449 0.06 -19.75 -13.05
CA LEU A 449 -0.57 -18.44 -13.06
C LEU A 449 -2.10 -18.54 -12.98
N GLU A 450 -2.72 -19.53 -13.62
CA GLU A 450 -4.16 -19.76 -13.51
C GLU A 450 -4.58 -20.06 -12.07
N LEU A 451 -3.87 -20.97 -11.38
CA LEU A 451 -4.14 -21.34 -9.99
C LEU A 451 -3.84 -20.18 -9.02
N ALA A 452 -2.68 -19.54 -9.16
CA ALA A 452 -2.28 -18.41 -8.32
C ALA A 452 -3.23 -17.21 -8.49
N CYS A 453 -3.62 -16.88 -9.73
CA CYS A 453 -4.59 -15.82 -10.01
C CYS A 453 -6.00 -16.18 -9.56
N GLY A 454 -6.35 -17.46 -9.44
CA GLY A 454 -7.60 -17.93 -8.84
C GLY A 454 -7.67 -17.71 -7.33
N SER A 455 -6.52 -17.71 -6.65
CA SER A 455 -6.41 -17.63 -5.20
C SER A 455 -6.93 -16.29 -4.63
N PRO A 456 -7.41 -16.26 -3.38
CA PRO A 456 -7.86 -15.05 -2.71
C PRO A 456 -6.70 -14.10 -2.38
N ALA A 457 -5.53 -14.65 -2.02
CA ALA A 457 -4.30 -13.93 -1.76
C ALA A 457 -3.10 -14.84 -2.06
N VAL A 458 -1.95 -14.24 -2.39
CA VAL A 458 -0.69 -14.93 -2.65
C VAL A 458 0.42 -14.24 -1.88
N VAL A 459 1.31 -15.02 -1.27
CA VAL A 459 2.49 -14.55 -0.55
C VAL A 459 3.72 -15.19 -1.19
N CYS A 460 4.58 -14.38 -1.81
CA CYS A 460 5.86 -14.83 -2.31
C CYS A 460 6.95 -14.39 -1.32
N CYS A 461 7.71 -15.35 -0.79
CA CYS A 461 8.79 -15.09 0.16
C CYS A 461 10.16 -15.37 -0.46
N ARG A 462 11.23 -14.79 0.10
CA ARG A 462 12.60 -14.83 -0.45
C ARG A 462 12.69 -14.35 -1.90
N CYS A 463 11.88 -13.37 -2.29
CA CYS A 463 11.94 -12.80 -3.63
C CYS A 463 13.10 -11.81 -3.76
N SER A 464 13.85 -11.92 -4.85
CA SER A 464 14.80 -10.87 -5.27
C SER A 464 14.04 -9.65 -5.86
N PRO A 465 14.66 -8.45 -5.88
CA PRO A 465 14.05 -7.26 -6.48
C PRO A 465 13.62 -7.46 -7.94
N THR A 466 14.38 -8.24 -8.73
CA THR A 466 14.05 -8.52 -10.13
C THR A 466 12.84 -9.45 -10.23
N GLN A 467 12.80 -10.52 -9.43
CA GLN A 467 11.67 -11.45 -9.38
C GLN A 467 10.36 -10.73 -9.01
N LYS A 468 10.40 -9.75 -8.10
CA LYS A 468 9.20 -8.97 -7.76
C LYS A 468 8.61 -8.26 -9.00
N ALA A 469 9.46 -7.65 -9.82
CA ALA A 469 9.04 -6.97 -11.05
C ALA A 469 8.55 -7.97 -12.12
N ASP A 470 9.18 -9.14 -12.22
CA ASP A 470 8.76 -10.20 -13.14
C ASP A 470 7.35 -10.70 -12.79
N VAL A 471 7.03 -10.88 -11.51
CA VAL A 471 5.69 -11.27 -11.04
C VAL A 471 4.64 -10.23 -11.46
N VAL A 472 4.93 -8.93 -11.32
CA VAL A 472 4.04 -7.85 -11.79
C VAL A 472 3.75 -8.02 -13.28
N SER A 473 4.81 -8.17 -14.06
CA SER A 473 4.75 -8.26 -15.53
C SER A 473 4.03 -9.54 -16.00
N LEU A 474 4.17 -10.64 -15.26
CA LEU A 474 3.49 -11.92 -15.53
C LEU A 474 1.98 -11.80 -15.29
N ILE A 475 1.56 -11.17 -14.19
CA ILE A 475 0.14 -10.93 -13.90
C ILE A 475 -0.50 -10.06 -14.98
N GLN A 476 0.19 -8.99 -15.40
CA GLN A 476 -0.28 -8.10 -16.48
C GLN A 476 -0.45 -8.87 -17.79
N ARG A 477 0.55 -9.65 -18.20
CA ARG A 477 0.52 -10.43 -19.45
C ARG A 477 -0.55 -11.52 -19.45
N HIS A 478 -0.68 -12.26 -18.35
CA HIS A 478 -1.61 -13.39 -18.27
C HIS A 478 -3.07 -12.95 -18.08
N THR A 479 -3.32 -11.92 -17.24
CA THR A 479 -4.69 -11.51 -16.92
C THR A 479 -5.22 -10.36 -17.78
N GLY A 480 -4.33 -9.56 -18.38
CA GLY A 480 -4.69 -8.32 -19.07
C GLY A 480 -5.30 -7.25 -18.16
N LYS A 481 -5.19 -7.41 -16.82
CA LYS A 481 -5.74 -6.47 -15.83
C LYS A 481 -4.66 -5.53 -15.32
N ARG A 482 -5.10 -4.37 -14.84
CA ARG A 482 -4.23 -3.34 -14.26
C ARG A 482 -3.70 -3.75 -12.88
N THR A 483 -2.41 -3.55 -12.70
CA THR A 483 -1.70 -3.81 -11.44
C THR A 483 -1.26 -2.50 -10.79
N ALA A 484 -1.27 -2.45 -9.46
CA ALA A 484 -0.59 -1.42 -8.69
C ALA A 484 0.45 -2.09 -7.80
N ALA A 485 1.56 -1.41 -7.55
CA ALA A 485 2.60 -1.89 -6.65
C ALA A 485 2.90 -0.86 -5.55
N VAL A 486 3.09 -1.32 -4.32
CA VAL A 486 3.43 -0.48 -3.16
C VAL A 486 4.66 -1.00 -2.43
N GLY A 487 5.59 -0.08 -2.14
CA GLY A 487 6.85 -0.35 -1.46
C GLY A 487 7.46 0.92 -0.86
N ASP A 488 8.42 0.80 0.06
CA ASP A 488 9.10 1.92 0.72
C ASP A 488 10.60 1.98 0.40
N GLY A 489 11.23 0.82 0.17
CA GLY A 489 12.67 0.68 -0.01
C GLY A 489 13.16 0.67 -1.46
N GLY A 490 14.48 0.82 -1.64
CA GLY A 490 15.15 0.70 -2.95
C GLY A 490 14.93 -0.65 -3.64
N ASN A 491 14.73 -1.71 -2.85
CA ASN A 491 14.47 -3.07 -3.35
C ASN A 491 13.12 -3.22 -4.07
N ASP A 492 12.22 -2.26 -3.89
CA ASP A 492 10.87 -2.31 -4.46
C ASP A 492 10.72 -1.40 -5.68
N VAL A 493 11.75 -0.61 -6.02
CA VAL A 493 11.71 0.33 -7.14
C VAL A 493 11.39 -0.37 -8.46
N SER A 494 12.00 -1.52 -8.72
CA SER A 494 11.73 -2.33 -9.92
C SER A 494 10.29 -2.82 -9.99
N MET A 495 9.72 -3.26 -8.85
CA MET A 495 8.33 -3.68 -8.73
C MET A 495 7.36 -2.52 -8.97
N ILE A 496 7.66 -1.35 -8.38
CA ILE A 496 6.88 -0.12 -8.49
C ILE A 496 6.86 0.36 -9.95
N GLN A 497 8.00 0.37 -10.63
CA GLN A 497 8.12 0.82 -12.02
C GLN A 497 7.49 -0.15 -13.04
N ALA A 498 7.42 -1.44 -12.72
CA ALA A 498 6.80 -2.44 -13.59
C ALA A 498 5.25 -2.39 -13.55
N ALA A 499 4.66 -1.85 -12.48
CA ALA A 499 3.21 -1.77 -12.33
C ALA A 499 2.57 -0.67 -13.20
N ASP A 500 1.27 -0.80 -13.49
CA ASP A 500 0.54 0.28 -14.20
C ASP A 500 0.38 1.54 -13.32
N ALA A 501 0.45 1.37 -12.00
CA ALA A 501 0.49 2.46 -11.03
C ALA A 501 1.46 2.12 -9.90
N GLY A 502 2.56 2.86 -9.81
CA GLY A 502 3.56 2.75 -8.75
C GLY A 502 3.23 3.65 -7.56
N ILE A 503 3.24 3.09 -6.36
CA ILE A 503 2.94 3.80 -5.11
C ILE A 503 4.11 3.63 -4.15
N GLY A 504 4.77 4.73 -3.80
CA GLY A 504 5.90 4.75 -2.88
C GLY A 504 5.45 5.21 -1.50
N LEU A 505 5.91 4.53 -0.45
CA LEU A 505 5.80 4.99 0.91
C LEU A 505 7.02 5.83 1.30
N GLU A 506 6.80 6.92 2.03
CA GLU A 506 7.89 7.68 2.62
C GLU A 506 8.42 6.95 3.87
N GLY A 507 9.37 6.04 3.66
CA GLY A 507 10.00 5.25 4.71
C GLY A 507 11.08 6.01 5.49
N LEU A 508 11.43 5.46 6.67
CA LEU A 508 12.54 5.94 7.51
C LEU A 508 13.91 5.55 6.93
N GLU A 509 13.98 4.45 6.16
CA GLU A 509 15.21 3.90 5.60
C GLU A 509 15.68 4.64 4.33
N GLY A 510 14.81 5.47 3.72
CA GLY A 510 15.15 6.29 2.56
C GLY A 510 13.91 6.69 1.74
N ARG A 511 14.09 7.61 0.79
CA ARG A 511 13.01 8.09 -0.11
C ARG A 511 13.08 7.51 -1.52
N GLN A 512 13.84 6.44 -1.73
CA GLN A 512 14.10 5.91 -3.08
C GLN A 512 12.83 5.41 -3.77
N ALA A 513 11.99 4.60 -3.08
CA ALA A 513 10.71 4.16 -3.63
C ALA A 513 9.76 5.33 -3.88
N SER A 514 9.62 6.22 -2.89
CA SER A 514 8.82 7.45 -3.01
C SER A 514 9.23 8.32 -4.21
N LEU A 515 10.53 8.44 -4.50
CA LEU A 515 11.07 9.22 -5.62
C LEU A 515 10.78 8.57 -6.98
N ALA A 516 10.82 7.24 -7.05
CA ALA A 516 10.62 6.47 -8.27
C ALA A 516 9.14 6.16 -8.58
N ALA A 517 8.23 6.32 -7.62
CA ALA A 517 6.81 6.02 -7.75
C ALA A 517 6.01 7.13 -8.47
N ASP A 518 4.82 6.77 -8.96
CA ASP A 518 3.87 7.74 -9.53
C ASP A 518 3.16 8.55 -8.44
N PHE A 519 2.90 7.89 -7.30
CA PHE A 519 2.28 8.47 -6.11
C PHE A 519 3.17 8.21 -4.89
N SER A 520 3.47 9.24 -4.12
CA SER A 520 4.10 9.13 -2.80
C SER A 520 3.03 9.30 -1.74
N ILE A 521 2.88 8.34 -0.83
CA ILE A 521 1.99 8.42 0.33
C ILE A 521 2.81 8.22 1.62
N SER A 522 2.34 8.78 2.74
CA SER A 522 3.04 8.69 4.02
C SER A 522 2.75 7.41 4.81
N GLN A 523 1.57 6.80 4.61
CA GLN A 523 1.11 5.62 5.36
C GLN A 523 0.33 4.69 4.45
N PHE A 524 0.38 3.38 4.73
CA PHE A 524 -0.34 2.37 3.95
C PHE A 524 -1.86 2.58 3.95
N ASN A 525 -2.44 3.09 5.04
CA ASN A 525 -3.89 3.30 5.16
C ASN A 525 -4.47 4.29 4.14
N HIS A 526 -3.67 5.25 3.69
CA HIS A 526 -4.04 6.25 2.67
C HIS A 526 -4.34 5.61 1.32
N LEU A 527 -3.87 4.38 1.08
CA LEU A 527 -4.12 3.62 -0.14
C LEU A 527 -5.61 3.36 -0.38
N SER A 528 -6.38 3.07 0.68
CA SER A 528 -7.83 2.88 0.56
C SER A 528 -8.52 4.12 0.01
N HIS A 529 -8.15 5.30 0.52
CA HIS A 529 -8.71 6.57 0.09
C HIS A 529 -8.26 6.93 -1.33
N LEU A 530 -6.96 6.78 -1.62
CA LEU A 530 -6.37 7.04 -2.94
C LEU A 530 -7.07 6.23 -4.05
N LEU A 531 -7.24 4.93 -3.85
CA LEU A 531 -7.85 4.05 -4.86
C LEU A 531 -9.38 4.19 -4.92
N LEU A 532 -10.06 4.01 -3.78
CA LEU A 532 -11.52 3.89 -3.75
C LEU A 532 -12.24 5.23 -3.97
N VAL A 533 -11.65 6.34 -3.53
CA VAL A 533 -12.23 7.67 -3.68
C VAL A 533 -11.67 8.39 -4.90
N HIS A 534 -10.36 8.63 -4.95
CA HIS A 534 -9.76 9.41 -6.03
C HIS A 534 -9.70 8.62 -7.34
N GLY A 535 -9.25 7.37 -7.31
CA GLY A 535 -9.22 6.52 -8.50
C GLY A 535 -10.60 6.37 -9.15
N ARG A 536 -11.65 6.15 -8.34
CA ARG A 536 -13.04 6.13 -8.83
C ARG A 536 -13.43 7.44 -9.51
N ARG A 537 -13.21 8.57 -8.83
CA ARG A 537 -13.58 9.90 -9.34
C ARG A 537 -12.86 10.19 -10.64
N SER A 538 -11.54 10.03 -10.68
CA SER A 538 -10.72 10.27 -11.86
C SER A 538 -11.21 9.45 -13.06
N TYR A 539 -11.42 8.14 -12.89
CA TYR A 539 -11.90 7.28 -13.97
C TYR A 539 -13.30 7.68 -14.48
N LYS A 540 -14.25 7.93 -13.58
CA LYS A 540 -15.63 8.31 -13.96
C LYS A 540 -15.69 9.66 -14.67
N ARG A 541 -14.92 10.63 -14.18
CA ARG A 541 -14.85 11.99 -14.74
C ARG A 541 -14.14 12.00 -16.10
N SER A 542 -13.01 11.31 -16.23
CA SER A 542 -12.34 11.13 -17.53
C SER A 542 -13.27 10.49 -18.56
N ALA A 543 -13.98 9.41 -18.18
CA ALA A 543 -14.90 8.74 -19.11
C ALA A 543 -16.04 9.65 -19.59
N ALA A 544 -16.62 10.45 -18.69
CA ALA A 544 -17.65 11.43 -19.05
C ALA A 544 -17.08 12.52 -19.97
N LEU A 545 -15.95 13.11 -19.59
CA LEU A 545 -15.27 14.15 -20.37
C LEU A 545 -14.93 13.67 -21.79
N SER A 546 -14.36 12.46 -21.93
CA SER A 546 -14.05 11.89 -23.25
C SER A 546 -15.29 11.72 -24.13
N GLN A 547 -16.39 11.22 -23.56
CA GLN A 547 -17.64 11.00 -24.29
C GLN A 547 -18.23 12.31 -24.82
N PHE A 548 -18.23 13.36 -23.98
CA PHE A 548 -18.72 14.68 -24.39
C PHE A 548 -17.85 15.33 -25.46
N VAL A 549 -16.52 15.26 -25.33
CA VAL A 549 -15.64 15.86 -26.34
C VAL A 549 -15.79 15.14 -27.68
N ILE A 550 -15.94 13.81 -27.69
CA ILE A 550 -16.24 13.03 -28.91
C ILE A 550 -17.61 13.41 -29.49
N HIS A 551 -18.64 13.49 -28.64
CA HIS A 551 -19.99 13.88 -29.04
C HIS A 551 -20.00 15.23 -29.78
N ARG A 552 -19.28 16.20 -29.23
CA ARG A 552 -19.09 17.55 -29.77
C ARG A 552 -18.46 17.58 -31.17
N GLY A 553 -17.51 16.70 -31.47
CA GLY A 553 -16.94 16.60 -32.82
C GLY A 553 -17.89 15.93 -33.82
N LEU A 554 -18.58 14.89 -33.36
CA LEU A 554 -19.50 14.11 -34.19
C LEU A 554 -20.77 14.87 -34.56
N ILE A 555 -21.31 15.73 -33.69
CA ILE A 555 -22.53 16.49 -33.98
C ILE A 555 -22.30 17.46 -35.14
N ILE A 556 -21.22 18.25 -35.13
CA ILE A 556 -20.86 19.15 -36.24
C ILE A 556 -20.61 18.36 -37.52
N SER A 557 -19.90 17.24 -37.43
CA SER A 557 -19.61 16.42 -38.60
C SER A 557 -20.88 15.82 -39.20
N THR A 558 -21.86 15.46 -38.37
CA THR A 558 -23.17 15.01 -38.82
C THR A 558 -23.93 16.14 -39.51
N MET A 559 -23.97 17.33 -38.91
CA MET A 559 -24.61 18.50 -39.52
C MET A 559 -23.99 18.83 -40.88
N GLN A 560 -22.66 18.83 -40.97
CA GLN A 560 -21.93 19.02 -42.23
C GLN A 560 -22.27 17.93 -43.25
N ALA A 561 -22.41 16.66 -42.82
CA ALA A 561 -22.77 15.57 -43.72
C ALA A 561 -24.19 15.73 -44.30
N VAL A 562 -25.16 16.09 -43.46
CA VAL A 562 -26.54 16.35 -43.87
C VAL A 562 -26.60 17.56 -44.80
N PHE A 563 -25.92 18.66 -44.46
CA PHE A 563 -25.79 19.83 -45.31
C PHE A 563 -25.21 19.47 -46.67
N SER A 564 -24.04 18.82 -46.71
CA SER A 564 -23.43 18.40 -47.98
C SER A 564 -24.35 17.47 -48.78
N ALA A 565 -25.08 16.55 -48.13
CA ALA A 565 -26.02 15.65 -48.82
C ALA A 565 -27.17 16.40 -49.50
N VAL A 566 -27.76 17.40 -48.84
CA VAL A 566 -28.86 18.21 -49.38
C VAL A 566 -28.38 19.11 -50.53
N PHE A 567 -27.19 19.69 -50.42
CA PHE A 567 -26.61 20.54 -51.47
C PHE A 567 -25.80 19.74 -52.51
N TYR A 568 -26.39 18.68 -53.06
CA TYR A 568 -25.81 17.87 -54.15
C TYR A 568 -24.37 17.40 -53.92
N LEU A 569 -24.08 16.97 -52.69
CA LEU A 569 -22.76 16.53 -52.23
C LEU A 569 -21.69 17.63 -52.32
N SER A 570 -22.05 18.91 -52.28
CA SER A 570 -21.10 20.03 -52.34
C SER A 570 -20.11 20.06 -51.16
N SER A 571 -18.89 20.52 -51.43
CA SER A 571 -17.78 20.61 -50.46
C SER A 571 -17.68 22.00 -49.80
N VAL A 572 -18.82 22.67 -49.62
CA VAL A 572 -18.90 23.95 -48.90
C VAL A 572 -18.99 23.67 -47.41
N ALA A 573 -18.18 24.38 -46.62
CA ALA A 573 -18.25 24.32 -45.16
C ALA A 573 -19.49 25.06 -44.66
N LEU A 574 -20.29 24.39 -43.82
CA LEU A 574 -21.47 24.95 -43.16
C LEU A 574 -21.07 26.11 -42.23
N TYR A 575 -20.03 25.90 -41.43
CA TYR A 575 -19.48 26.90 -40.51
C TYR A 575 -18.05 27.24 -40.91
N GLN A 576 -17.72 28.53 -40.91
CA GLN A 576 -16.41 29.03 -41.36
C GLN A 576 -15.78 29.97 -40.34
N GLY A 577 -14.46 30.09 -40.41
CA GLY A 577 -13.68 31.07 -39.66
C GLY A 577 -13.91 31.00 -38.14
N PHE A 578 -14.28 32.14 -37.56
CA PHE A 578 -14.40 32.31 -36.11
C PHE A 578 -15.51 31.47 -35.47
N LEU A 579 -16.55 31.05 -36.21
CA LEU A 579 -17.61 30.21 -35.65
C LEU A 579 -17.08 28.81 -35.26
N MET A 580 -16.29 28.19 -36.14
CA MET A 580 -15.69 26.88 -35.86
C MET A 580 -14.66 26.95 -34.73
N VAL A 581 -13.83 27.99 -34.74
CA VAL A 581 -12.85 28.22 -33.66
C VAL A 581 -13.57 28.44 -32.34
N GLY A 582 -14.53 29.37 -32.29
CA GLY A 582 -15.31 29.70 -31.10
C GLY A 582 -16.07 28.51 -30.54
N TYR A 583 -16.67 27.67 -31.38
CA TYR A 583 -17.33 26.43 -30.92
C TYR A 583 -16.36 25.49 -30.21
N ALA A 584 -15.20 25.22 -30.81
CA ALA A 584 -14.26 24.24 -30.28
C ALA A 584 -13.52 24.72 -29.02
N THR A 585 -13.26 26.02 -28.89
CA THR A 585 -12.37 26.58 -27.84
C THR A 585 -13.07 27.43 -26.80
N ILE A 586 -14.17 28.12 -27.13
CA ILE A 586 -14.81 29.11 -26.25
C ILE A 586 -16.18 28.62 -25.79
N TYR A 587 -17.14 28.45 -26.71
CA TYR A 587 -18.57 28.33 -26.39
C TYR A 587 -18.97 26.99 -25.74
N THR A 588 -18.15 25.96 -25.86
CA THR A 588 -18.45 24.63 -25.29
C THR A 588 -17.35 24.10 -24.39
N MET A 589 -16.21 24.79 -24.27
CA MET A 589 -15.05 24.31 -23.53
C MET A 589 -15.33 24.31 -22.02
N PHE A 590 -15.70 25.47 -21.45
CA PHE A 590 -15.85 25.61 -20.00
C PHE A 590 -16.88 24.67 -19.39
N PRO A 591 -18.09 24.52 -19.97
CA PRO A 591 -19.11 23.61 -19.43
C PRO A 591 -18.66 22.14 -19.51
N VAL A 592 -18.13 21.70 -20.64
CA VAL A 592 -17.65 20.33 -20.83
C VAL A 592 -16.48 20.03 -19.89
N PHE A 593 -15.53 20.95 -19.76
CA PHE A 593 -14.42 20.79 -18.84
C PHE A 593 -14.85 20.80 -17.37
N SER A 594 -15.93 21.52 -17.02
CA SER A 594 -16.45 21.55 -15.66
C SER A 594 -16.90 20.17 -15.15
N LEU A 595 -17.15 19.18 -16.03
CA LEU A 595 -17.46 17.79 -15.68
C LEU A 595 -16.35 17.10 -14.86
N VAL A 596 -15.12 17.61 -14.92
CA VAL A 596 -14.00 17.22 -14.06
C VAL A 596 -14.32 17.43 -12.57
N LEU A 597 -15.29 18.30 -12.23
CA LEU A 597 -15.75 18.55 -10.87
C LEU A 597 -16.86 17.60 -10.39
N ASP A 598 -17.53 16.86 -11.30
CA ASP A 598 -18.72 16.04 -10.98
C ASP A 598 -18.41 14.94 -9.97
N LYS A 599 -19.34 14.62 -9.08
CA LYS A 599 -19.19 13.56 -8.09
C LYS A 599 -20.37 12.62 -8.19
N ASP A 600 -20.11 11.34 -8.44
CA ASP A 600 -21.17 10.32 -8.45
C ASP A 600 -21.56 9.91 -7.03
N VAL A 601 -20.58 9.79 -6.13
CA VAL A 601 -20.76 9.48 -4.70
C VAL A 601 -19.82 10.31 -3.81
N SER A 602 -20.21 10.50 -2.54
CA SER A 602 -19.34 11.13 -1.56
C SER A 602 -18.18 10.19 -1.17
N GLY A 603 -17.07 10.74 -0.66
CA GLY A 603 -15.90 9.94 -0.25
C GLY A 603 -16.25 8.94 0.87
N LYS A 604 -17.06 9.38 1.85
CA LYS A 604 -17.56 8.54 2.94
C LYS A 604 -18.36 7.34 2.43
N ILE A 605 -19.25 7.55 1.46
CA ILE A 605 -20.06 6.46 0.86
C ILE A 605 -19.14 5.49 0.09
N ALA A 606 -18.16 6.00 -0.65
CA ALA A 606 -17.23 5.15 -1.40
C ALA A 606 -16.38 4.23 -0.48
N LEU A 607 -16.01 4.71 0.72
CA LEU A 607 -15.29 3.90 1.71
C LEU A 607 -16.21 2.95 2.48
N THR A 608 -17.46 3.36 2.75
CA THR A 608 -18.44 2.52 3.44
C THR A 608 -18.89 1.35 2.56
N TYR A 609 -19.01 1.59 1.25
CA TYR A 609 -19.44 0.59 0.25
C TYR A 609 -18.35 0.37 -0.81
N PRO A 610 -17.24 -0.31 -0.46
CA PRO A 610 -16.10 -0.51 -1.36
C PRO A 610 -16.47 -1.33 -2.61
N GLU A 611 -17.53 -2.13 -2.57
CA GLU A 611 -18.07 -2.91 -3.69
C GLU A 611 -18.40 -2.05 -4.92
N LEU A 612 -18.67 -0.75 -4.73
CA LEU A 612 -18.87 0.19 -5.82
C LEU A 612 -17.66 0.25 -6.76
N TYR A 613 -16.44 0.06 -6.23
CA TYR A 613 -15.22 0.02 -7.03
C TYR A 613 -15.18 -1.17 -7.99
N LYS A 614 -15.70 -2.33 -7.58
CA LYS A 614 -15.78 -3.56 -8.41
C LYS A 614 -16.56 -3.34 -9.70
N GLU A 615 -17.51 -2.40 -9.72
CA GLU A 615 -18.25 -2.03 -10.93
C GLU A 615 -17.37 -1.35 -12.00
N LEU A 616 -16.31 -0.66 -11.58
CA LEU A 616 -15.40 0.08 -12.46
C LEU A 616 -14.49 -0.88 -13.23
N SER A 617 -14.04 -1.96 -12.58
CA SER A 617 -13.22 -3.02 -13.19
C SER A 617 -13.89 -3.65 -14.42
N LYS A 618 -15.23 -3.67 -14.47
CA LYS A 618 -16.01 -4.14 -15.64
C LYS A 618 -15.89 -3.23 -16.88
N GLY A 619 -15.25 -2.06 -16.78
CA GLY A 619 -15.04 -1.15 -17.90
C GLY A 619 -16.32 -0.55 -18.51
N ARG A 620 -17.45 -0.61 -17.80
CA ARG A 620 -18.76 -0.22 -18.34
C ARG A 620 -18.87 1.28 -18.65
N SER A 621 -18.09 2.12 -17.97
CA SER A 621 -18.13 3.57 -18.18
C SER A 621 -17.62 3.98 -19.55
N LEU A 622 -16.58 3.32 -20.05
CA LEU A 622 -15.95 3.57 -21.35
C LEU A 622 -15.83 2.24 -22.11
N SER A 623 -16.96 1.83 -22.71
CA SER A 623 -17.09 0.59 -23.49
C SER A 623 -17.52 0.90 -24.93
N TYR A 624 -17.33 -0.07 -25.84
CA TYR A 624 -17.87 0.02 -27.21
C TYR A 624 -19.38 0.33 -27.21
N LYS A 625 -20.14 -0.30 -26.31
CA LYS A 625 -21.58 -0.06 -26.18
C LYS A 625 -21.89 1.41 -25.86
N THR A 626 -21.21 2.00 -24.88
CA THR A 626 -21.41 3.41 -24.52
C THR A 626 -20.93 4.34 -25.64
N PHE A 627 -19.84 4.01 -26.32
CA PHE A 627 -19.33 4.78 -27.45
C PHE A 627 -20.37 4.84 -28.59
N PHE A 628 -20.87 3.69 -29.05
CA PHE A 628 -21.87 3.66 -30.12
C PHE A 628 -23.20 4.32 -29.72
N MET A 629 -23.58 4.25 -28.44
CA MET A 629 -24.74 5.00 -27.93
C MET A 629 -24.55 6.51 -28.10
N TRP A 630 -23.37 7.04 -27.76
CA TRP A 630 -23.05 8.46 -27.95
C TRP A 630 -22.93 8.86 -29.41
N VAL A 631 -22.40 7.99 -30.28
CA VAL A 631 -22.40 8.20 -31.74
C VAL A 631 -23.82 8.35 -32.26
N LEU A 632 -24.75 7.47 -31.84
CA LEU A 632 -26.15 7.54 -32.26
C LEU A 632 -26.82 8.84 -31.76
N ILE A 633 -26.52 9.26 -30.53
CA ILE A 633 -27.00 10.54 -29.97
C ILE A 633 -26.49 11.71 -30.83
N SER A 634 -25.20 11.74 -31.18
CA SER A 634 -24.63 12.77 -32.05
C SER A 634 -25.28 12.82 -33.43
N ILE A 635 -25.53 11.65 -34.04
CA ILE A 635 -26.18 11.55 -35.35
C ILE A 635 -27.62 12.06 -35.28
N TYR A 636 -28.35 11.68 -34.24
CA TYR A 636 -29.72 12.14 -34.02
C TYR A 636 -29.77 13.67 -33.86
N GLN A 637 -28.99 14.23 -32.92
CA GLN A 637 -29.02 15.67 -32.64
C GLN A 637 -28.51 16.49 -33.83
N GLY A 638 -27.40 16.09 -34.44
CA GLY A 638 -26.87 16.78 -35.61
C GLY A 638 -27.82 16.72 -36.81
N GLY A 639 -28.49 15.57 -37.01
CA GLY A 639 -29.51 15.42 -38.03
C GLY A 639 -30.73 16.31 -37.79
N VAL A 640 -31.28 16.31 -36.57
CA VAL A 640 -32.43 17.13 -36.19
C VAL A 640 -32.13 18.63 -36.32
N ILE A 641 -30.97 19.09 -35.83
CA ILE A 641 -30.60 20.51 -35.90
C ILE A 641 -30.47 20.96 -37.35
N MET A 642 -29.73 20.20 -38.18
CA MET A 642 -29.49 20.59 -39.56
C MET A 642 -30.76 20.49 -40.41
N TYR A 643 -31.50 19.38 -40.32
CA TYR A 643 -32.71 19.18 -41.09
C TYR A 643 -33.83 20.15 -40.66
N GLY A 644 -33.96 20.40 -39.34
CA GLY A 644 -34.89 21.39 -38.81
C GLY A 644 -34.56 22.81 -39.30
N ALA A 645 -33.28 23.20 -39.30
CA ALA A 645 -32.85 24.50 -39.83
C ALA A 645 -33.11 24.65 -41.34
N LEU A 646 -33.04 23.57 -42.11
CA LEU A 646 -33.38 23.57 -43.54
C LEU A 646 -34.88 23.66 -43.81
N ILE A 647 -35.72 23.05 -42.97
CA ILE A 647 -37.18 23.16 -43.10
C ILE A 647 -37.66 24.56 -42.73
N MET A 648 -37.08 25.15 -41.68
CA MET A 648 -37.45 26.47 -41.16
C MET A 648 -36.75 27.63 -41.89
N PHE A 649 -36.15 27.33 -43.04
CA PHE A 649 -35.36 28.23 -43.87
C PHE A 649 -36.24 29.24 -44.61
N GLU A 650 -35.89 30.52 -44.56
CA GLU A 650 -36.44 31.57 -45.40
C GLU A 650 -35.27 32.34 -46.04
N ASP A 651 -35.31 32.44 -47.37
CA ASP A 651 -34.56 33.25 -48.35
C ASP A 651 -33.02 33.41 -48.26
N GLU A 652 -32.35 33.39 -47.10
CA GLU A 652 -30.90 33.67 -46.97
C GLU A 652 -30.06 32.62 -46.20
N PHE A 653 -28.96 32.17 -46.80
CA PHE A 653 -28.04 31.17 -46.20
C PHE A 653 -27.50 31.58 -44.82
N ILE A 654 -27.31 32.88 -44.58
CA ILE A 654 -26.82 33.42 -43.30
C ILE A 654 -27.81 33.09 -42.16
N HIS A 655 -29.12 33.07 -42.45
CA HIS A 655 -30.15 32.71 -41.46
C HIS A 655 -30.09 31.22 -41.09
N ILE A 656 -29.77 30.31 -42.02
CA ILE A 656 -29.52 28.89 -41.71
C ILE A 656 -28.36 28.77 -40.73
N VAL A 657 -27.25 29.46 -41.02
CA VAL A 657 -26.05 29.42 -40.19
C VAL A 657 -26.37 29.95 -38.79
N ALA A 658 -27.10 31.07 -38.68
CA ALA A 658 -27.51 31.64 -37.41
C ALA A 658 -28.37 30.67 -36.58
N ILE A 659 -29.47 30.17 -37.15
CA ILE A 659 -30.41 29.28 -36.45
C ILE A 659 -29.71 27.98 -36.03
N SER A 660 -29.04 27.32 -36.97
CA SER A 660 -28.41 26.01 -36.73
C SER A 660 -27.26 26.11 -35.72
N PHE A 661 -26.44 27.16 -35.79
CA PHE A 661 -25.32 27.34 -34.86
C PHE A 661 -25.80 27.71 -33.45
N SER A 662 -26.82 28.56 -33.32
CA SER A 662 -27.45 28.85 -32.03
C SER A 662 -28.08 27.62 -31.39
N ALA A 663 -28.84 26.85 -32.16
CA ALA A 663 -29.44 25.62 -31.67
C ALA A 663 -28.37 24.58 -31.28
N LEU A 664 -27.26 24.50 -32.02
CA LEU A 664 -26.12 23.65 -31.70
C LEU A 664 -25.47 24.01 -30.35
N VAL A 665 -25.13 25.29 -30.15
CA VAL A 665 -24.50 25.73 -28.88
C VAL A 665 -25.46 25.49 -27.70
N LEU A 666 -26.72 25.88 -27.81
CA LEU A 666 -27.70 25.67 -26.74
C LEU A 666 -27.95 24.19 -26.46
N THR A 667 -28.00 23.34 -27.49
CA THR A 667 -28.12 21.88 -27.34
C THR A 667 -26.96 21.32 -26.51
N GLU A 668 -25.72 21.72 -26.80
CA GLU A 668 -24.54 21.26 -26.06
C GLU A 668 -24.59 21.70 -24.58
N LEU A 669 -24.90 22.98 -24.31
CA LEU A 669 -25.02 23.49 -22.93
C LEU A 669 -26.10 22.73 -22.14
N ILE A 670 -27.28 22.52 -22.74
CA ILE A 670 -28.35 21.76 -22.12
C ILE A 670 -27.94 20.30 -21.89
N MET A 671 -27.25 19.67 -22.84
CA MET A 671 -26.80 18.28 -22.71
C MET A 671 -25.79 18.09 -21.57
N VAL A 672 -24.87 19.04 -21.38
CA VAL A 672 -23.95 19.07 -20.23
C VAL A 672 -24.74 19.23 -18.94
N ALA A 673 -25.61 20.26 -18.84
CA ALA A 673 -26.45 20.51 -17.67
C ALA A 673 -27.32 19.30 -17.27
N LEU A 674 -27.90 18.59 -18.24
CA LEU A 674 -28.70 17.38 -18.00
C LEU A 674 -27.86 16.18 -17.55
N THR A 675 -26.53 16.23 -17.68
CA THR A 675 -25.63 15.12 -17.34
C THR A 675 -24.88 15.27 -16.04
N ILE A 676 -24.71 16.50 -15.56
CA ILE A 676 -24.23 16.80 -14.22
C ILE A 676 -25.11 16.07 -13.19
N ARG A 677 -24.48 15.35 -12.26
CA ARG A 677 -25.18 14.66 -11.17
C ARG A 677 -25.24 15.55 -9.93
N THR A 678 -24.10 16.15 -9.59
CA THR A 678 -23.97 17.04 -8.43
C THR A 678 -23.53 18.41 -8.90
N TRP A 679 -24.38 19.40 -8.70
CA TRP A 679 -24.07 20.77 -9.08
C TRP A 679 -23.03 21.39 -8.14
N HIS A 680 -21.95 21.89 -8.73
CA HIS A 680 -20.96 22.72 -8.06
C HIS A 680 -21.08 24.17 -8.56
N HIS A 681 -20.84 25.17 -7.72
CA HIS A 681 -20.99 26.59 -8.10
C HIS A 681 -20.16 26.96 -9.34
N ILE A 682 -18.94 26.41 -9.46
CA ILE A 682 -18.07 26.64 -10.63
C ILE A 682 -18.67 26.07 -11.92
N MET A 683 -19.43 24.96 -11.88
CA MET A 683 -20.09 24.42 -13.07
C MET A 683 -21.21 25.34 -13.54
N ILE A 684 -22.00 25.88 -12.61
CA ILE A 684 -23.06 26.85 -12.91
C ILE A 684 -22.45 28.11 -13.53
N LEU A 685 -21.37 28.62 -12.94
CA LEU A 685 -20.64 29.76 -13.47
C LEU A 685 -20.09 29.47 -14.88
N ALA A 686 -19.55 28.26 -15.13
CA ALA A 686 -19.04 27.86 -16.43
C ALA A 686 -20.14 27.84 -17.51
N GLU A 687 -21.32 27.30 -17.20
CA GLU A 687 -22.49 27.32 -18.10
C GLU A 687 -22.93 28.74 -18.44
N ILE A 688 -23.14 29.58 -17.42
CA ILE A 688 -23.58 30.98 -17.60
C ILE A 688 -22.53 31.78 -18.38
N PHE A 689 -21.25 31.60 -18.06
CA PHE A 689 -20.16 32.29 -18.74
C PHE A 689 -20.08 31.90 -20.21
N SER A 690 -20.23 30.60 -20.52
CA SER A 690 -20.23 30.11 -21.90
C SER A 690 -21.40 30.68 -22.70
N LEU A 691 -22.60 30.71 -22.10
CA LEU A 691 -23.78 31.31 -22.70
C LEU A 691 -23.60 32.81 -22.93
N ALA A 692 -23.05 33.54 -21.96
CA ALA A 692 -22.80 34.97 -22.08
C ALA A 692 -21.79 35.30 -23.20
N LEU A 693 -20.70 34.52 -23.31
CA LEU A 693 -19.73 34.66 -24.41
C LEU A 693 -20.35 34.38 -25.77
N TYR A 694 -21.26 33.40 -25.86
CA TYR A 694 -21.98 33.13 -27.09
C TYR A 694 -22.95 34.28 -27.44
N LEU A 695 -23.75 34.76 -26.49
CA LEU A 695 -24.66 35.90 -26.70
C LEU A 695 -23.90 37.17 -27.12
N LEU A 696 -22.71 37.41 -26.53
CA LEU A 696 -21.83 38.50 -26.96
C LEU A 696 -21.38 38.32 -28.41
N SER A 697 -21.07 37.09 -28.83
CA SER A 697 -20.64 36.82 -30.21
C SER A 697 -21.72 37.09 -31.26
N LEU A 698 -23.01 36.90 -30.92
CA LEU A 698 -24.13 37.25 -31.80
C LEU A 698 -24.19 38.76 -32.10
N VAL A 699 -23.71 39.60 -31.18
CA VAL A 699 -23.70 41.06 -31.33
C VAL A 699 -22.42 41.56 -32.01
N VAL A 700 -21.28 40.91 -31.73
CA VAL A 700 -19.95 41.34 -32.19
C VAL A 700 -19.65 40.84 -33.61
N LEU A 701 -20.01 39.60 -33.95
CA LEU A 701 -19.68 38.97 -35.24
C LEU A 701 -20.71 39.29 -36.33
N LYS A 702 -20.84 40.57 -36.68
CA LYS A 702 -21.83 41.07 -37.65
C LYS A 702 -21.63 40.53 -39.07
N ASP A 703 -20.42 40.09 -39.42
CA ASP A 703 -20.14 39.48 -40.73
C ASP A 703 -20.72 38.06 -40.86
N TYR A 704 -21.05 37.42 -39.73
CA TYR A 704 -21.55 36.05 -39.67
C TYR A 704 -23.02 35.96 -39.28
N PHE A 705 -23.54 36.98 -38.61
CA PHE A 705 -24.93 37.01 -38.16
C PHE A 705 -25.61 38.32 -38.57
N ASP A 706 -26.81 38.18 -39.13
CA ASP A 706 -27.69 39.32 -39.41
C ASP A 706 -28.29 39.87 -38.11
N ALA A 707 -27.90 41.10 -37.77
CA ALA A 707 -28.28 41.76 -36.52
C ALA A 707 -29.76 42.15 -36.46
N GLU A 708 -30.44 42.31 -37.59
CA GLU A 708 -31.88 42.56 -37.63
C GLU A 708 -32.64 41.26 -37.40
N PHE A 709 -32.22 40.19 -38.09
CA PHE A 709 -32.82 38.86 -37.96
C PHE A 709 -32.73 38.29 -36.54
N ILE A 710 -31.59 38.40 -35.85
CA ILE A 710 -31.42 37.87 -34.48
C ILE A 710 -32.42 38.48 -33.48
N LYS A 711 -32.83 39.74 -33.68
CA LYS A 711 -33.78 40.43 -32.77
C LYS A 711 -35.23 40.03 -33.01
N THR A 712 -35.51 39.34 -34.10
CA THR A 712 -36.87 38.91 -34.43
C THR A 712 -37.35 37.82 -33.48
N THR A 713 -38.66 37.79 -33.25
CA THR A 713 -39.30 36.66 -32.57
C THR A 713 -39.19 35.37 -33.37
N ASP A 714 -39.03 35.49 -34.70
CA ASP A 714 -38.87 34.38 -35.63
C ASP A 714 -37.61 33.55 -35.34
N PHE A 715 -36.47 34.22 -35.24
CA PHE A 715 -35.21 33.58 -34.86
C PHE A 715 -35.32 32.84 -33.51
N LEU A 716 -35.89 33.50 -32.49
CA LEU A 716 -35.97 32.94 -31.14
C LEU A 716 -36.84 31.67 -31.07
N TRP A 717 -38.03 31.67 -31.68
CA TRP A 717 -38.89 30.48 -31.63
C TRP A 717 -38.31 29.34 -32.48
N LYS A 718 -37.74 29.63 -33.65
CA LYS A 718 -37.10 28.62 -34.52
C LYS A 718 -35.95 27.92 -33.78
N VAL A 719 -35.07 28.69 -33.14
CA VAL A 719 -33.96 28.14 -32.33
C VAL A 719 -34.50 27.34 -31.14
N LEU A 720 -35.52 27.83 -30.43
CA LEU A 720 -36.10 27.17 -29.27
C LEU A 720 -36.71 25.80 -29.65
N VAL A 721 -37.51 25.74 -30.71
CA VAL A 721 -38.16 24.51 -31.16
C VAL A 721 -37.13 23.47 -31.59
N ILE A 722 -36.14 23.85 -32.40
CA ILE A 722 -35.08 22.93 -32.84
C ILE A 722 -34.30 22.39 -31.63
N THR A 723 -33.94 23.26 -30.69
CA THR A 723 -33.22 22.86 -29.46
C THR A 723 -34.05 21.91 -28.61
N LEU A 724 -35.36 22.17 -28.47
CA LEU A 724 -36.27 21.32 -27.68
C LEU A 724 -36.43 19.94 -28.30
N VAL A 725 -36.62 19.83 -29.61
CA VAL A 725 -36.74 18.55 -30.32
C VAL A 725 -35.42 17.75 -30.29
N SER A 726 -34.28 18.45 -30.31
CA SER A 726 -32.95 17.84 -30.18
C SER A 726 -32.71 17.24 -28.78
N CYS A 727 -33.11 17.92 -27.70
CA CYS A 727 -32.78 17.50 -26.33
C CYS A 727 -33.88 16.68 -25.63
N MET A 728 -35.16 17.00 -25.83
CA MET A 728 -36.27 16.47 -25.03
C MET A 728 -36.40 14.93 -25.12
N PRO A 729 -36.33 14.30 -26.31
CA PRO A 729 -36.47 12.83 -26.39
C PRO A 729 -35.35 12.09 -25.65
N LEU A 730 -34.13 12.63 -25.69
CA LEU A 730 -32.98 12.06 -24.99
C LEU A 730 -33.13 12.16 -23.47
N TYR A 731 -33.67 13.29 -22.99
CA TYR A 731 -33.99 13.47 -21.58
C TYR A 731 -35.04 12.47 -21.10
N ILE A 732 -36.13 12.29 -21.86
CA ILE A 732 -37.19 11.32 -21.54
C ILE A 732 -36.61 9.90 -21.48
N LEU A 733 -35.83 9.49 -22.48
CA LEU A 733 -35.17 8.18 -22.50
C LEU A 733 -34.26 7.96 -21.29
N LYS A 734 -33.49 8.98 -20.91
CA LYS A 734 -32.61 8.93 -19.74
C LYS A 734 -33.40 8.81 -18.44
N PHE A 735 -34.48 9.58 -18.30
CA PHE A 735 -35.38 9.53 -17.15
C PHE A 735 -36.05 8.16 -17.01
N LEU A 736 -36.62 7.62 -18.09
CA LEU A 736 -37.22 6.29 -18.11
C LEU A 736 -36.20 5.21 -17.73
N ARG A 737 -34.97 5.28 -18.29
CA ARG A 737 -33.90 4.33 -17.94
C ARG A 737 -33.53 4.39 -16.46
N LYS A 738 -33.43 5.60 -15.88
CA LYS A 738 -33.13 5.78 -14.45
C LYS A 738 -34.25 5.22 -13.57
N LYS A 739 -35.51 5.35 -14.00
CA LYS A 739 -36.69 4.83 -13.28
C LYS A 739 -36.79 3.29 -13.35
N PHE A 740 -36.59 2.70 -14.52
CA PHE A 740 -36.75 1.24 -14.71
C PHE A 740 -35.49 0.41 -14.37
N SER A 741 -34.30 1.00 -14.42
CA SER A 741 -33.04 0.33 -14.12
C SER A 741 -32.07 1.27 -13.38
N PRO A 742 -32.36 1.62 -12.11
CA PRO A 742 -31.52 2.53 -11.34
C PRO A 742 -30.11 1.97 -11.13
N PRO A 743 -29.05 2.80 -11.25
CA PRO A 743 -27.69 2.40 -10.91
C PRO A 743 -27.56 1.95 -9.44
N SER A 744 -26.63 1.03 -9.16
CA SER A 744 -26.42 0.47 -7.80
C SER A 744 -26.17 1.55 -6.75
N TYR A 745 -25.40 2.60 -7.08
CA TYR A 745 -25.11 3.71 -6.18
C TYR A 745 -26.34 4.56 -5.81
N THR A 746 -27.38 4.60 -6.66
CA THR A 746 -28.61 5.35 -6.39
C THR A 746 -29.48 4.67 -5.32
N LYS A 747 -29.19 3.41 -4.98
CA LYS A 747 -29.85 2.71 -3.87
C LYS A 747 -29.25 3.03 -2.50
N LEU A 748 -28.12 3.73 -2.47
CA LEU A 748 -27.34 4.02 -1.27
C LEU A 748 -27.48 5.49 -0.82
N SER A 749 -28.22 6.31 -1.57
CA SER A 749 -28.43 7.74 -1.35
C SER A 749 -29.77 8.06 -0.74
#